data_AF-A0A961A143-F1
#
_entry.id   AF-A0A961A143-F1
#
_cell.length_a   1.000
_cell.length_b   1.000
_cell.length_c   1.000
_cell.angle_alpha   90.00
_cell.angle_beta   90.00
_cell.angle_gamma   90.00
#
_symmetry.space_group_name_H-M   'P 1'
#
loop_
_entity.id
_entity.type
_entity.pdbx_description
1 polymer ?
#
loop_
_entity_poly.entity_id
_entity_poly.type
_entity_poly.pdbx_seq_one_letter_code
_entity_poly.pdbx_strand_id
1 'polypeptide(L)'
;MTKLGLDRERVETLRDLAEAVVSPVFHLIGRHTSVSIERAVLRLLGLSGPSDQAAPEMGLGSYPLVNAVVDSLGHKRLRRGAAYWIALAKLQYPKEDLRDLSLNLTRGKISWDQLPDRSLKEVEQVCQDLLKEQLTRLRSLRDRKKLRPLWRGLKEPLKALALTASNLEEAKAKAEFLMAEGAELLWVPALEGQSLLEYVPEATFLEGESGFASNQECFHTFQDLALNAQAKETEDFQFWGFAYAAQGLCMPELSVLAALEGVTFLQAEAFHGIFFRSLHPLRQLVDQHFVRRLAALSGITLMTGFDQSLRPEESFGDAYVHLGVGLLSQALAKRSGLSDSLLMMNCPWGELGAREEAWELEWSKAQLMREVFSRNPLGFFPSEFLSSQSRSPLEREFLMAHLMSLLSLPSLEFLGHGSLKGTSVGEELSFLHRSQWSYEVLKSFREEILFQAHGKIARRARQIVDDTVHWLQKLKQRGLARGLEEGAFANVKRSMSLSLGSEGLLQKDRYYYNPLQSYLAPRTPRDTLEEQTQKDRETPKRRSKHAPHRANRGNHQRRSSSSSYSRGSESRRRPPRPSRGALEEKNPVPKQEAKQEIEEKTPLPILQADQAPVEKKPEEMQPLPRRVLNQPPPTPHQDQPMAKTEEEAKSSGSEIKPPADLNPLPRRSLRVNQSEELMVEKEKPLDPLEHKEGS
;
A
#
# COMPACT_ATOMS: atom_id res chain seq x y z
N MET A 1 -11.52 -18.82 12.92
CA MET A 1 -12.91 -19.19 13.27
C MET A 1 -13.85 -18.16 12.67
N THR A 2 -15.00 -18.57 12.14
CA THR A 2 -16.05 -17.66 11.66
C THR A 2 -16.90 -17.20 12.84
N LYS A 3 -16.66 -15.99 13.36
CA LYS A 3 -17.39 -15.45 14.51
C LYS A 3 -18.71 -14.81 14.09
N LEU A 4 -18.79 -14.29 12.87
CA LEU A 4 -19.97 -13.62 12.33
C LEU A 4 -21.02 -14.58 11.75
N GLY A 5 -20.67 -15.87 11.58
CA GLY A 5 -21.55 -16.85 10.93
C GLY A 5 -21.82 -16.54 9.46
N LEU A 6 -20.84 -15.96 8.75
CA LEU A 6 -20.97 -15.63 7.33
C LEU A 6 -21.10 -16.90 6.49
N ASP A 7 -21.99 -16.83 5.49
CA ASP A 7 -22.13 -17.87 4.49
C ASP A 7 -20.93 -17.83 3.52
N ARG A 8 -20.20 -18.95 3.45
CA ARG A 8 -19.02 -19.08 2.57
C ARG A 8 -19.38 -18.98 1.10
N GLU A 9 -20.54 -19.49 0.69
CA GLU A 9 -20.97 -19.43 -0.71
C GLU A 9 -21.23 -17.98 -1.15
N ARG A 10 -21.78 -17.16 -0.25
CA ARG A 10 -21.93 -15.72 -0.49
C ARG A 10 -20.58 -15.00 -0.61
N VAL A 11 -19.61 -15.36 0.23
CA VAL A 11 -18.26 -14.78 0.14
C VAL A 11 -17.57 -15.17 -1.17
N GLU A 12 -17.72 -16.40 -1.66
CA GLU A 12 -17.21 -16.76 -2.99
C GLU A 12 -17.96 -16.04 -4.12
N THR A 13 -19.28 -15.91 -4.01
CA THR A 13 -20.09 -15.14 -4.97
C THR A 13 -19.59 -13.70 -5.11
N LEU A 14 -19.23 -13.05 -3.99
CA LEU A 14 -18.62 -11.73 -3.99
C LEU A 14 -17.31 -11.68 -4.80
N ARG A 15 -16.44 -12.69 -4.66
CA ARG A 15 -15.18 -12.78 -5.40
C ARG A 15 -15.42 -13.01 -6.89
N ASP A 16 -16.34 -13.89 -7.25
CA ASP A 16 -16.70 -14.17 -8.64
C ASP A 16 -17.28 -12.93 -9.33
N LEU A 17 -18.12 -12.17 -8.64
CA LEU A 17 -18.65 -10.91 -9.14
C LEU A 17 -17.55 -9.86 -9.33
N ALA A 18 -16.63 -9.72 -8.36
CA ALA A 18 -15.51 -8.80 -8.47
C ALA A 18 -14.59 -9.16 -9.67
N GLU A 19 -14.27 -10.44 -9.84
CA GLU A 19 -13.51 -10.94 -10.99
C GLU A 19 -14.23 -10.64 -12.32
N ALA A 20 -15.55 -10.83 -12.37
CA ALA A 20 -16.34 -10.51 -13.55
C ALA A 20 -16.36 -9.01 -13.89
N VAL A 21 -16.33 -8.13 -12.88
CA VAL A 21 -16.26 -6.67 -13.08
C VAL A 21 -14.91 -6.26 -13.68
N VAL A 22 -13.80 -6.80 -13.17
CA VAL A 22 -12.45 -6.36 -13.57
C VAL A 22 -11.96 -7.05 -14.85
N SER A 23 -12.47 -8.24 -15.15
CA SER A 23 -12.04 -9.07 -16.28
C SER A 23 -11.99 -8.33 -17.63
N PRO A 24 -13.03 -7.56 -18.03
CA PRO A 24 -13.03 -6.84 -19.31
C PRO A 24 -11.92 -5.80 -19.46
N VAL A 25 -11.46 -5.22 -18.34
CA VAL A 25 -10.50 -4.11 -18.35
C VAL A 25 -9.10 -4.58 -18.73
N PHE A 26 -8.76 -5.86 -18.52
CA PHE A 26 -7.42 -6.36 -18.82
C PHE A 26 -7.08 -6.39 -20.31
N HIS A 27 -8.07 -6.46 -21.19
CA HIS A 27 -7.84 -6.25 -22.62
C HIS A 27 -7.26 -4.87 -22.89
N LEU A 28 -7.79 -3.84 -22.22
CA LEU A 28 -7.28 -2.48 -22.31
C LEU A 28 -5.90 -2.37 -21.66
N ILE A 29 -5.71 -2.93 -20.46
CA ILE A 29 -4.41 -2.94 -19.76
C ILE A 29 -3.33 -3.57 -20.65
N GLY A 30 -3.61 -4.72 -21.28
CA GLY A 30 -2.66 -5.41 -22.15
C GLY A 30 -2.21 -4.57 -23.35
N ARG A 31 -3.12 -3.75 -23.91
CA ARG A 31 -2.88 -2.93 -25.11
C ARG A 31 -2.20 -1.58 -24.86
N HIS A 32 -2.05 -1.18 -23.60
CA HIS A 32 -1.49 0.13 -23.25
C HIS A 32 -0.23 0.00 -22.38
N THR A 33 0.62 1.01 -22.50
CA THR A 33 1.73 1.32 -21.59
C THR A 33 1.55 2.75 -21.11
N SER A 34 2.42 3.21 -20.21
CA SER A 34 2.46 4.60 -19.79
C SER A 34 3.88 5.14 -19.75
N VAL A 35 4.01 6.47 -19.82
CA VAL A 35 5.30 7.14 -19.65
C VAL A 35 5.99 6.75 -18.34
N SER A 36 5.25 6.53 -17.25
CA SER A 36 5.86 6.08 -15.99
C SER A 36 6.33 4.62 -16.04
N ILE A 37 5.60 3.73 -16.71
CA ILE A 37 6.12 2.37 -16.96
C ILE A 37 7.41 2.43 -17.78
N GLU A 38 7.45 3.25 -18.83
CA GLU A 38 8.66 3.40 -19.65
C GLU A 38 9.84 3.95 -18.82
N ARG A 39 9.62 4.97 -17.97
CA ARG A 39 10.65 5.47 -17.05
C ARG A 39 11.07 4.43 -16.01
N ALA A 40 10.13 3.65 -15.47
CA ALA A 40 10.42 2.59 -14.51
C ALA A 40 11.31 1.49 -15.13
N VAL A 41 11.06 1.13 -16.40
CA VAL A 41 11.89 0.20 -17.15
C VAL A 41 13.30 0.76 -17.34
N LEU A 42 13.44 2.05 -17.70
CA LEU A 42 14.74 2.70 -17.83
C LEU A 42 15.52 2.71 -16.50
N ARG A 43 14.84 2.97 -15.37
CA ARG A 43 15.45 2.87 -14.04
C ARG A 43 15.98 1.47 -13.75
N LEU A 44 15.24 0.42 -14.09
CA LEU A 44 15.71 -0.97 -13.95
C LEU A 44 16.86 -1.34 -14.89
N LEU A 45 17.00 -0.67 -16.03
CA LEU A 45 18.16 -0.80 -16.91
C LEU A 45 19.42 -0.10 -16.37
N GLY A 46 19.30 0.62 -15.25
CA GLY A 46 20.41 1.31 -14.58
C GLY A 46 20.48 2.81 -14.85
N LEU A 47 19.47 3.42 -15.49
CA LEU A 47 19.43 4.87 -15.67
C LEU A 47 18.91 5.59 -14.42
N SER A 48 19.74 6.47 -13.87
CA SER A 48 19.40 7.28 -12.70
C SER A 48 20.11 8.64 -12.75
N GLY A 49 19.70 9.54 -11.85
CA GLY A 49 20.34 10.83 -11.63
C GLY A 49 19.78 11.98 -12.47
N PRO A 50 20.37 13.19 -12.30
CA PRO A 50 19.92 14.42 -12.93
C PRO A 50 20.13 14.43 -14.44
N SER A 51 19.21 15.06 -15.16
CA SER A 51 19.46 15.61 -16.50
C SER A 51 20.06 17.02 -16.40
N ASP A 52 20.45 17.59 -17.55
CA ASP A 52 20.86 19.00 -17.61
C ASP A 52 19.67 19.98 -17.54
N GLN A 53 18.43 19.48 -17.51
CA GLN A 53 17.24 20.32 -17.45
C GLN A 53 16.91 20.68 -16.00
N ALA A 54 16.55 21.95 -15.78
CA ALA A 54 16.03 22.39 -14.48
C ALA A 54 14.68 21.68 -14.19
N ALA A 55 14.48 21.28 -12.93
CA ALA A 55 13.18 20.78 -12.50
C ALA A 55 12.11 21.88 -12.68
N PRO A 56 10.87 21.53 -13.07
CA PRO A 56 9.80 22.51 -13.28
C PRO A 56 9.38 23.26 -12.01
N GLU A 57 9.66 22.72 -10.82
CA GLU A 57 9.10 23.20 -9.55
C GLU A 57 10.20 23.70 -8.59
N MET A 58 9.90 24.82 -7.93
CA MET A 58 10.82 25.63 -7.12
C MET A 58 11.25 24.92 -5.82
N GLY A 59 12.14 23.92 -5.91
CA GLY A 59 12.83 23.35 -4.75
C GLY A 59 13.06 21.84 -4.78
N LEU A 60 12.46 21.10 -5.72
CA LEU A 60 12.49 19.63 -5.75
C LEU A 60 13.74 19.02 -6.44
N GLY A 61 14.81 19.80 -6.55
CA GLY A 61 16.09 19.39 -7.15
C GLY A 61 16.13 19.56 -8.67
N SER A 62 16.60 18.52 -9.36
CA SER A 62 16.87 18.53 -10.79
C SER A 62 15.88 17.65 -11.56
N TYR A 63 15.69 17.91 -12.86
CA TYR A 63 14.79 17.09 -13.65
C TYR A 63 15.44 15.72 -13.93
N PRO A 64 14.78 14.58 -13.65
CA PRO A 64 15.44 13.28 -13.76
C PRO A 64 15.82 12.91 -15.19
N LEU A 65 16.95 12.21 -15.36
CA LEU A 65 17.45 11.77 -16.66
C LEU A 65 16.45 10.88 -17.40
N VAL A 66 15.79 9.95 -16.70
CA VAL A 66 14.78 9.07 -17.30
C VAL A 66 13.59 9.83 -17.85
N ASN A 67 13.20 10.95 -17.23
CA ASN A 67 12.18 11.84 -17.76
C ASN A 67 12.66 12.51 -19.03
N ALA A 68 13.85 13.12 -19.02
CA ALA A 68 14.42 13.76 -20.21
C ALA A 68 14.56 12.79 -21.39
N VAL A 69 14.94 11.53 -21.15
CA VAL A 69 15.01 10.49 -22.19
C VAL A 69 13.64 10.20 -22.79
N VAL A 70 12.63 9.93 -21.95
CA VAL A 70 11.26 9.65 -22.39
C VAL A 70 10.68 10.84 -23.16
N ASP A 71 10.95 12.05 -22.70
CA ASP A 71 10.51 13.28 -23.38
C ASP A 71 11.17 13.43 -24.75
N SER A 72 12.48 13.16 -24.85
CA SER A 72 13.23 13.26 -26.11
C SER A 72 12.81 12.21 -27.16
N LEU A 73 12.32 11.04 -26.73
CA LEU A 73 11.81 10.01 -27.62
C LEU A 73 10.50 10.43 -28.29
N GLY A 74 9.62 11.08 -27.51
CA GLY A 74 8.28 11.48 -27.92
C GLY A 74 7.30 10.31 -28.05
N HIS A 75 6.00 10.62 -28.08
CA HIS A 75 4.92 9.61 -28.05
C HIS A 75 5.03 8.58 -29.18
N LYS A 76 5.42 8.98 -30.39
CA LYS A 76 5.50 8.06 -31.55
C LYS A 76 6.48 6.90 -31.27
N ARG A 77 7.67 7.19 -30.72
CA ARG A 77 8.69 6.17 -30.44
C ARG A 77 8.38 5.36 -29.19
N LEU A 78 7.79 5.99 -28.17
CA LEU A 78 7.39 5.31 -26.93
C LEU A 78 6.35 4.20 -27.14
N ARG A 79 5.55 4.25 -28.21
CA ARG A 79 4.63 3.15 -28.58
C ARG A 79 5.36 1.84 -28.89
N ARG A 80 6.65 1.90 -29.21
CA ARG A 80 7.55 0.74 -29.38
C ARG A 80 8.28 0.33 -28.09
N GLY A 81 8.24 1.17 -27.07
CA GLY A 81 8.90 0.98 -25.77
C GLY A 81 10.25 1.70 -25.67
N ALA A 82 10.52 2.37 -24.54
CA ALA A 82 11.74 3.15 -24.36
C ALA A 82 13.00 2.27 -24.30
N ALA A 83 12.88 1.08 -23.73
CA ALA A 83 13.97 0.10 -23.64
C ALA A 83 14.51 -0.31 -25.02
N TYR A 84 13.62 -0.45 -26.01
CA TYR A 84 14.00 -0.78 -27.38
C TYR A 84 15.01 0.25 -27.93
N TRP A 85 14.67 1.53 -27.82
CA TRP A 85 15.48 2.62 -28.37
C TRP A 85 16.79 2.81 -27.62
N ILE A 86 16.79 2.69 -26.29
CA ILE A 86 18.01 2.76 -25.50
C ILE A 86 18.95 1.61 -25.80
N ALA A 87 18.43 0.39 -25.97
CA ALA A 87 19.25 -0.76 -26.36
C ALA A 87 19.79 -0.62 -27.79
N LEU A 88 19.03 -0.08 -28.75
CA LEU A 88 19.54 0.26 -30.08
C LEU A 88 20.70 1.26 -30.01
N ALA A 89 20.56 2.32 -29.23
CA ALA A 89 21.62 3.29 -29.04
C ALA A 89 22.87 2.63 -28.43
N LYS A 90 22.70 1.77 -27.42
CA LYS A 90 23.80 1.05 -26.78
C LYS A 90 24.49 0.05 -27.73
N LEU A 91 23.75 -0.57 -28.66
CA LEU A 91 24.32 -1.41 -29.72
C LEU A 91 25.17 -0.62 -30.72
N GLN A 92 24.76 0.62 -31.02
CA GLN A 92 25.49 1.49 -31.94
C GLN A 92 26.73 2.11 -31.28
N TYR A 93 26.64 2.43 -29.99
CA TYR A 93 27.69 3.07 -29.20
C TYR A 93 28.10 2.19 -28.00
N PRO A 94 28.68 0.99 -28.22
CA PRO A 94 28.92 0.02 -27.15
C PRO A 94 29.90 0.50 -26.08
N LYS A 95 30.82 1.39 -26.44
CA LYS A 95 31.85 1.94 -25.55
C LYS A 95 31.37 3.07 -24.63
N GLU A 96 30.25 3.72 -24.95
CA GLU A 96 29.72 4.81 -24.12
C GLU A 96 28.99 4.24 -22.90
N ASP A 97 29.21 4.83 -21.73
CA ASP A 97 28.39 4.51 -20.56
C ASP A 97 26.91 4.85 -20.82
N LEU A 98 26.00 4.09 -20.22
CA LEU A 98 24.57 4.24 -20.47
C LEU A 98 24.05 5.63 -20.09
N ARG A 99 24.61 6.25 -19.04
CA ARG A 99 24.26 7.60 -18.60
C ARG A 99 24.72 8.64 -19.62
N ASP A 100 25.98 8.60 -20.02
CA ASP A 100 26.56 9.55 -20.97
C ASP A 100 25.88 9.46 -22.34
N LEU A 101 25.61 8.24 -22.81
CA LEU A 101 24.84 7.98 -24.01
C LEU A 101 23.46 8.63 -23.95
N SER A 102 22.76 8.48 -22.82
CA SER A 102 21.44 9.08 -22.60
C SER A 102 21.48 10.60 -22.54
N LEU A 103 22.52 11.19 -21.94
CA LEU A 103 22.75 12.64 -21.97
C LEU A 103 23.03 13.12 -23.41
N ASN A 104 23.83 12.40 -24.18
CA ASN A 104 24.14 12.74 -25.57
C ASN A 104 22.88 12.69 -26.47
N LEU A 105 22.00 11.71 -26.25
CA LEU A 105 20.70 11.60 -26.93
C LEU A 105 19.77 12.77 -26.57
N THR A 106 19.62 13.07 -25.27
CA THR A 106 18.75 14.16 -24.81
C THR A 106 19.24 15.55 -25.22
N ARG A 107 20.56 15.73 -25.38
CA ARG A 107 21.19 16.95 -25.95
C ARG A 107 21.07 17.05 -27.47
N GLY A 108 20.61 16.01 -28.16
CA GLY A 108 20.58 15.95 -29.62
C GLY A 108 21.95 15.79 -30.29
N LYS A 109 23.00 15.43 -29.53
CA LYS A 109 24.31 15.08 -30.10
C LYS A 109 24.26 13.75 -30.87
N ILE A 110 23.39 12.84 -30.42
CA ILE A 110 23.03 11.62 -31.12
C ILE A 110 21.55 11.73 -31.49
N SER A 111 21.22 11.55 -32.76
CA SER A 111 19.84 11.59 -33.21
C SER A 111 19.19 10.21 -33.12
N TRP A 112 17.97 10.16 -32.57
CA TRP A 112 17.15 8.95 -32.55
C TRP A 112 16.84 8.41 -33.96
N ASP A 113 16.79 9.29 -34.97
CA ASP A 113 16.48 8.94 -36.37
C ASP A 113 17.67 8.33 -37.12
N GLN A 114 18.89 8.49 -36.59
CA GLN A 114 20.12 7.99 -37.19
C GLN A 114 20.52 6.62 -36.62
N LEU A 115 19.75 6.06 -35.69
CA LEU A 115 20.01 4.75 -35.14
C LEU A 115 19.65 3.66 -36.17
N PRO A 116 20.60 2.79 -36.57
CA PRO A 116 20.32 1.77 -37.57
C PRO A 116 19.39 0.69 -37.01
N ASP A 117 18.55 0.14 -37.87
CA ASP A 117 17.73 -1.02 -37.52
C ASP A 117 18.63 -2.21 -37.15
N ARG A 118 18.25 -2.90 -36.07
CA ARG A 118 18.89 -4.13 -35.59
C ARG A 118 17.84 -5.20 -35.34
N SER A 119 18.29 -6.46 -35.27
CA SER A 119 17.39 -7.56 -34.97
C SER A 119 16.87 -7.45 -33.53
N LEU A 120 15.63 -7.89 -33.30
CA LEU A 120 15.04 -7.87 -31.95
C LEU A 120 15.87 -8.72 -30.96
N LYS A 121 16.51 -9.79 -31.44
CA LYS A 121 17.39 -10.64 -30.61
C LYS A 121 18.60 -9.89 -30.07
N GLU A 122 19.23 -9.04 -30.87
CA GLU A 122 20.37 -8.21 -30.41
C GLU A 122 19.92 -7.20 -29.35
N VAL A 123 18.77 -6.57 -29.57
CA VAL A 123 18.15 -5.64 -28.61
C VAL A 123 17.81 -6.36 -27.30
N GLU A 124 17.22 -7.56 -27.40
CA GLU A 124 16.91 -8.41 -26.25
C GLU A 124 18.15 -8.77 -25.44
N GLN A 125 19.24 -9.16 -26.10
CA GLN A 125 20.49 -9.50 -25.44
C GLN A 125 21.05 -8.31 -24.64
N VAL A 126 21.10 -7.12 -25.25
CA VAL A 126 21.57 -5.90 -24.55
C VAL A 126 20.71 -5.57 -23.34
N CYS A 127 19.37 -5.64 -23.48
CA CYS A 127 18.50 -5.43 -22.33
C CYS A 127 18.70 -6.48 -21.23
N GLN A 128 18.90 -7.76 -21.59
CA GLN A 128 19.15 -8.82 -20.62
C GLN A 128 20.45 -8.59 -19.87
N ASP A 129 21.51 -8.17 -20.56
CA ASP A 129 22.81 -7.87 -19.95
C ASP A 129 22.70 -6.71 -18.95
N LEU A 130 21.99 -5.64 -19.33
CA LEU A 130 21.72 -4.49 -18.44
C LEU A 130 20.85 -4.85 -17.23
N LEU A 131 19.86 -5.73 -17.40
CA LEU A 131 18.94 -6.13 -16.33
C LEU A 131 19.51 -7.17 -15.36
N LYS A 132 20.55 -7.91 -15.77
CA LYS A 132 21.00 -9.12 -15.06
C LYS A 132 21.29 -8.87 -13.58
N GLU A 133 22.02 -7.82 -13.27
CA GLU A 133 22.39 -7.46 -11.90
C GLU A 133 21.14 -7.08 -11.08
N GLN A 134 20.31 -6.18 -11.61
CA GLN A 134 19.13 -5.69 -10.91
C GLN A 134 18.11 -6.80 -10.65
N LEU A 135 17.86 -7.68 -11.63
CA LEU A 135 16.98 -8.84 -11.43
C LEU A 135 17.53 -9.83 -10.40
N THR A 136 18.85 -10.00 -10.36
CA THR A 136 19.50 -10.84 -9.34
C THR A 136 19.31 -10.23 -7.95
N ARG A 137 19.49 -8.91 -7.81
CA ARG A 137 19.23 -8.15 -6.58
C ARG A 137 17.77 -8.28 -6.13
N LEU A 138 16.79 -8.07 -7.02
CA LEU A 138 15.37 -8.20 -6.69
C LEU A 138 15.02 -9.61 -6.20
N ARG A 139 15.56 -10.65 -6.85
CA ARG A 139 15.31 -12.04 -6.46
C ARG A 139 15.96 -12.39 -5.12
N SER A 140 17.17 -11.90 -4.84
CA SER A 140 17.86 -12.16 -3.57
C SER A 140 17.13 -11.49 -2.40
N LEU A 141 16.67 -10.25 -2.58
CA LEU A 141 15.85 -9.53 -1.59
C LEU A 141 14.53 -10.27 -1.32
N ARG A 142 13.84 -10.72 -2.38
CA ARG A 142 12.64 -11.56 -2.23
C ARG A 142 12.93 -12.85 -1.47
N ASP A 143 13.99 -13.54 -1.83
CA ASP A 143 14.32 -14.84 -1.22
C ASP A 143 14.71 -14.68 0.25
N ARG A 144 15.39 -13.58 0.63
CA ARG A 144 15.63 -13.21 2.04
C ARG A 144 14.31 -13.05 2.81
N LYS A 145 13.32 -12.37 2.23
CA LYS A 145 11.97 -12.22 2.83
C LYS A 145 11.23 -13.56 2.96
N LYS A 146 11.48 -14.53 2.08
CA LYS A 146 10.88 -15.88 2.17
C LYS A 146 11.47 -16.74 3.29
N LEU A 147 12.74 -16.53 3.65
CA LEU A 147 13.39 -17.24 4.76
C LEU A 147 12.77 -16.86 6.12
N ARG A 148 12.26 -15.64 6.23
CA ARG A 148 11.59 -15.11 7.43
C ARG A 148 10.22 -14.54 7.05
N PRO A 149 9.23 -15.41 6.77
CA PRO A 149 7.92 -14.97 6.31
C PRO A 149 7.20 -14.21 7.42
N LEU A 150 7.12 -12.88 7.26
CA LEU A 150 6.63 -11.93 8.26
C LEU A 150 5.29 -12.32 8.90
N TRP A 151 4.37 -12.85 8.10
CA TRP A 151 3.01 -13.17 8.54
C TRP A 151 2.88 -14.51 9.29
N ARG A 152 3.89 -15.37 9.25
CA ARG A 152 3.79 -16.69 9.89
C ARG A 152 4.14 -16.58 11.37
N GLY A 153 3.17 -16.91 12.23
CA GLY A 153 3.41 -16.99 13.67
C GLY A 153 3.33 -15.65 14.41
N LEU A 154 2.80 -14.59 13.78
CA LEU A 154 2.46 -13.35 14.48
C LEU A 154 1.47 -13.67 15.62
N LYS A 155 1.88 -13.35 16.85
CA LYS A 155 1.07 -13.52 18.06
C LYS A 155 0.22 -12.28 18.35
N GLU A 156 0.70 -11.13 17.92
CA GLU A 156 0.08 -9.81 17.97
C GLU A 156 0.33 -9.06 16.66
N PRO A 157 -0.45 -8.03 16.34
CA PRO A 157 -0.21 -7.18 15.17
C PRO A 157 1.08 -6.38 15.33
N LEU A 158 1.75 -6.14 14.21
CA LEU A 158 2.86 -5.20 14.15
C LEU A 158 2.36 -3.79 14.50
N LYS A 159 3.05 -3.12 15.41
CA LYS A 159 2.73 -1.76 15.86
C LYS A 159 3.38 -0.75 14.92
N ALA A 160 2.53 0.00 14.23
CA ALA A 160 2.93 1.02 13.27
C ALA A 160 2.70 2.44 13.81
N LEU A 161 3.63 3.35 13.55
CA LEU A 161 3.52 4.78 13.88
C LEU A 161 3.89 5.64 12.67
N ALA A 162 3.37 6.86 12.61
CA ALA A 162 3.80 7.84 11.61
C ALA A 162 5.19 8.40 11.94
N LEU A 163 6.05 8.53 10.94
CA LEU A 163 7.31 9.24 11.06
C LEU A 163 7.18 10.60 10.39
N THR A 164 6.86 11.63 11.17
CA THR A 164 6.89 13.03 10.75
C THR A 164 8.05 13.75 11.42
N ALA A 165 8.75 14.60 10.69
CA ALA A 165 9.85 15.41 11.20
C ALA A 165 10.06 16.67 10.35
N SER A 166 10.78 17.64 10.90
CA SER A 166 11.11 18.91 10.23
C SER A 166 12.45 18.89 9.49
N ASN A 167 13.19 17.78 9.55
CA ASN A 167 14.41 17.53 8.78
C ASN A 167 14.82 16.04 8.89
N LEU A 168 15.80 15.63 8.08
CA LEU A 168 16.23 14.23 7.99
C LEU A 168 16.91 13.72 9.28
N GLU A 169 17.70 14.54 9.97
CA GLU A 169 18.43 14.11 11.17
C GLU A 169 17.48 13.92 12.35
N GLU A 170 16.51 14.82 12.51
CA GLU A 170 15.39 14.64 13.45
C GLU A 170 14.59 13.37 13.11
N ALA A 171 14.31 13.12 11.83
CA ALA A 171 13.60 11.93 11.40
C ALA A 171 14.34 10.64 11.77
N LYS A 172 15.66 10.59 11.54
CA LYS A 172 16.50 9.43 11.91
C LYS A 172 16.50 9.22 13.41
N ALA A 173 16.76 10.27 14.20
CA ALA A 173 16.79 10.18 15.65
C ALA A 173 15.44 9.74 16.22
N LYS A 174 14.34 10.30 15.72
CA LYS A 174 12.97 9.89 16.09
C LYS A 174 12.70 8.43 15.72
N ALA A 175 13.10 8.01 14.52
CA ALA A 175 12.92 6.63 14.08
C ALA A 175 13.69 5.63 14.96
N GLU A 176 14.97 5.89 15.24
CA GLU A 176 15.79 5.05 16.13
C GLU A 176 15.18 4.96 17.53
N PHE A 177 14.73 6.10 18.07
CA PHE A 177 14.09 6.16 19.38
C PHE A 177 12.79 5.34 19.44
N LEU A 178 11.87 5.54 18.49
CA LEU A 178 10.60 4.80 18.47
C LEU A 178 10.80 3.29 18.25
N MET A 179 11.79 2.90 17.43
CA MET A 179 12.13 1.48 17.24
C MET A 179 12.70 0.87 18.54
N ALA A 180 13.55 1.59 19.26
CA ALA A 180 14.08 1.15 20.55
C ALA A 180 12.98 0.97 21.61
N GLU A 181 11.92 1.79 21.55
CA GLU A 181 10.74 1.70 22.41
C GLU A 181 9.74 0.59 21.98
N GLY A 182 10.05 -0.11 20.89
CA GLY A 182 9.32 -1.30 20.44
C GLY A 182 8.29 -1.04 19.34
N ALA A 183 8.41 0.05 18.57
CA ALA A 183 7.70 0.19 17.30
C ALA A 183 8.32 -0.73 16.24
N GLU A 184 7.50 -1.48 15.50
CA GLU A 184 7.97 -2.47 14.53
C GLU A 184 7.91 -1.95 13.09
N LEU A 185 7.02 -0.99 12.83
CA LEU A 185 6.90 -0.33 11.54
C LEU A 185 6.78 1.18 11.69
N LEU A 186 7.53 1.93 10.89
CA LEU A 186 7.36 3.37 10.76
C LEU A 186 6.83 3.73 9.38
N TRP A 187 5.72 4.46 9.33
CA TRP A 187 5.12 4.97 8.10
C TRP A 187 5.71 6.32 7.74
N VAL A 188 6.38 6.39 6.59
CA VAL A 188 7.01 7.61 6.07
C VAL A 188 6.01 8.31 5.15
N PRO A 189 5.41 9.44 5.58
CA PRO A 189 4.45 10.18 4.76
C PRO A 189 5.15 10.83 3.57
N ALA A 190 4.50 10.75 2.40
CA ALA A 190 4.96 11.47 1.22
C ALA A 190 4.63 12.97 1.33
N LEU A 191 5.36 13.80 0.59
CA LEU A 191 5.02 15.21 0.40
C LEU A 191 3.59 15.37 -0.12
N GLU A 192 2.92 16.41 0.37
CA GLU A 192 1.59 16.76 -0.14
C GLU A 192 1.68 17.07 -1.64
N GLY A 193 0.69 16.59 -2.40
CA GLY A 193 0.65 16.80 -3.84
C GLY A 193 1.65 15.98 -4.67
N GLN A 194 2.62 15.27 -4.07
CA GLN A 194 3.64 14.52 -4.81
C GLN A 194 3.03 13.51 -5.81
N SER A 195 1.90 12.89 -5.46
CA SER A 195 1.17 11.97 -6.36
C SER A 195 0.71 12.60 -7.69
N LEU A 196 0.67 13.93 -7.77
CA LEU A 196 0.31 14.70 -8.97
C LEU A 196 1.51 15.03 -9.85
N LEU A 197 2.74 14.81 -9.36
CA LEU A 197 3.97 15.03 -10.11
C LEU A 197 4.18 13.91 -11.13
N GLU A 198 4.56 14.27 -12.36
CA GLU A 198 4.92 13.32 -13.40
C GLU A 198 6.45 13.10 -13.51
N TYR A 199 7.16 13.36 -12.41
CA TYR A 199 8.55 12.96 -12.19
C TYR A 199 8.74 12.57 -10.71
N VAL A 200 9.82 11.83 -10.42
CA VAL A 200 10.24 11.54 -9.04
C VAL A 200 11.25 12.61 -8.62
N PRO A 201 11.01 13.38 -7.53
CA PRO A 201 11.95 14.37 -7.04
C PRO A 201 13.30 13.78 -6.63
N GLU A 202 14.37 14.53 -6.85
CA GLU A 202 15.72 14.14 -6.41
C GLU A 202 16.01 14.62 -4.99
N ALA A 203 15.43 15.75 -4.58
CA ALA A 203 15.52 16.21 -3.18
C ALA A 203 14.57 15.40 -2.30
N THR A 204 15.09 14.81 -1.21
CA THR A 204 14.31 14.01 -0.23
C THR A 204 13.52 14.88 0.74
N PHE A 205 14.03 16.07 1.05
CA PHE A 205 13.49 16.95 2.08
C PHE A 205 13.22 18.34 1.51
N LEU A 206 12.11 18.95 1.94
CA LEU A 206 11.77 20.34 1.67
C LEU A 206 11.53 21.06 3.00
N GLU A 207 12.24 22.17 3.22
CA GLU A 207 12.04 22.98 4.43
C GLU A 207 10.60 23.49 4.53
N GLY A 208 10.01 23.35 5.72
CA GLY A 208 8.63 23.77 6.00
C GLY A 208 7.56 22.71 5.74
N GLU A 209 7.91 21.58 5.13
CA GLU A 209 7.01 20.45 4.90
C GLU A 209 7.16 19.39 6.00
N SER A 210 6.06 18.79 6.44
CA SER A 210 6.08 17.72 7.47
C SER A 210 6.25 16.31 6.88
N GLY A 211 6.22 16.19 5.54
CA GLY A 211 6.40 14.95 4.79
C GLY A 211 7.74 14.85 4.06
N PHE A 212 8.04 13.68 3.51
CA PHE A 212 9.27 13.40 2.78
C PHE A 212 8.98 13.22 1.30
N ALA A 213 9.85 13.73 0.43
CA ALA A 213 9.75 13.40 -0.97
C ALA A 213 10.05 11.91 -1.12
N SER A 214 9.06 11.14 -1.56
CA SER A 214 9.26 9.72 -1.85
C SER A 214 10.18 9.60 -3.07
N ASN A 215 11.40 9.14 -2.84
CA ASN A 215 12.43 8.93 -3.85
C ASN A 215 13.38 7.81 -3.42
N GLN A 216 14.39 7.50 -4.24
CA GLN A 216 15.32 6.42 -3.94
C GLN A 216 16.14 6.69 -2.67
N GLU A 217 16.60 7.92 -2.46
CA GLU A 217 17.41 8.30 -1.31
C GLU A 217 16.63 8.19 0.01
N CYS A 218 15.34 8.58 0.00
CA CYS A 218 14.41 8.38 1.10
C CYS A 218 14.30 6.89 1.47
N PHE A 219 14.09 6.03 0.46
CA PHE A 219 14.02 4.59 0.69
C PHE A 219 15.34 4.05 1.23
N HIS A 220 16.46 4.38 0.59
CA HIS A 220 17.78 3.93 1.00
C HIS A 220 18.08 4.32 2.45
N THR A 221 17.90 5.59 2.82
CA THR A 221 18.22 6.10 4.15
C THR A 221 17.53 5.32 5.27
N PHE A 222 16.21 5.14 5.15
CA PHE A 222 15.44 4.47 6.20
C PHE A 222 15.57 2.94 6.14
N GLN A 223 15.73 2.34 4.95
CA GLN A 223 16.02 0.90 4.85
C GLN A 223 17.38 0.56 5.48
N ASP A 224 18.41 1.37 5.27
CA ASP A 224 19.72 1.20 5.91
C ASP A 224 19.62 1.31 7.43
N LEU A 225 18.79 2.23 7.93
CA LEU A 225 18.51 2.37 9.36
C LEU A 225 17.90 1.09 9.95
N ALA A 226 16.86 0.54 9.31
CA ALA A 226 16.24 -0.71 9.73
C ALA A 226 17.21 -1.89 9.68
N LEU A 227 18.03 -1.99 8.63
CA LEU A 227 19.01 -3.06 8.48
C LEU A 227 20.09 -3.01 9.56
N ASN A 228 20.61 -1.81 9.86
CA ASN A 228 21.61 -1.60 10.91
C ASN A 228 21.05 -1.91 12.29
N ALA A 229 19.79 -1.53 12.54
CA ALA A 229 19.12 -1.86 13.77
C ALA A 229 18.98 -3.39 13.90
N GLN A 230 18.41 -4.08 12.91
CA GLN A 230 18.24 -5.54 12.92
C GLN A 230 19.57 -6.32 13.05
N ALA A 231 20.68 -5.76 12.57
CA ALA A 231 21.99 -6.40 12.67
C ALA A 231 22.59 -6.36 14.09
N LYS A 232 22.17 -5.41 14.94
CA LYS A 232 22.62 -5.31 16.34
C LYS A 232 21.90 -6.28 17.26
N GLU A 233 20.77 -6.83 16.84
CA GLU A 233 19.95 -7.73 17.63
C GLU A 233 20.43 -9.19 17.48
N THR A 234 20.79 -9.84 18.58
CA THR A 234 21.51 -11.13 18.55
C THR A 234 20.72 -12.34 19.07
N GLU A 235 19.61 -12.15 19.78
CA GLU A 235 18.99 -13.23 20.56
C GLU A 235 17.55 -13.59 20.14
N ASP A 236 16.72 -12.61 19.78
CA ASP A 236 15.39 -12.81 19.19
C ASP A 236 15.26 -11.96 17.93
N PHE A 237 14.61 -12.47 16.88
CA PHE A 237 14.41 -11.68 15.66
C PHE A 237 13.23 -10.73 15.85
N GLN A 238 13.50 -9.43 16.06
CA GLN A 238 12.49 -8.40 15.95
C GLN A 238 12.46 -7.86 14.51
N PHE A 239 11.25 -7.70 13.99
CA PHE A 239 11.08 -7.03 12.70
C PHE A 239 11.04 -5.52 12.92
N TRP A 240 11.93 -4.82 12.24
CA TRP A 240 11.86 -3.38 12.05
C TRP A 240 11.77 -3.05 10.57
N GLY A 241 10.85 -2.14 10.23
CA GLY A 241 10.69 -1.75 8.84
C GLY A 241 10.09 -0.38 8.68
N PHE A 242 10.05 0.02 7.42
CA PHE A 242 9.38 1.24 6.99
C PHE A 242 8.36 0.92 5.92
N ALA A 243 7.30 1.72 5.90
CA ALA A 243 6.28 1.71 4.87
C ALA A 243 6.18 3.10 4.24
N TYR A 244 5.93 3.13 2.94
CA TYR A 244 5.97 4.35 2.14
C TYR A 244 4.75 4.45 1.23
N ALA A 245 4.41 5.67 0.85
CA ALA A 245 3.43 5.93 -0.20
C ALA A 245 4.10 6.02 -1.58
N ALA A 246 3.68 5.17 -2.52
CA ALA A 246 4.09 5.22 -3.91
C ALA A 246 2.87 5.33 -4.81
N GLN A 247 2.10 6.39 -4.64
CA GLN A 247 0.84 6.60 -5.33
C GLN A 247 0.97 7.69 -6.40
N GLY A 248 0.08 7.69 -7.40
CA GLY A 248 -0.02 8.77 -8.38
C GLY A 248 0.57 8.47 -9.76
N LEU A 249 1.05 9.51 -10.46
CA LEU A 249 1.52 9.40 -11.85
C LEU A 249 2.87 8.69 -12.00
N CYS A 250 3.68 8.66 -10.94
CA CYS A 250 5.00 8.01 -10.88
C CYS A 250 4.99 6.66 -10.13
N MET A 251 3.81 6.07 -9.90
CA MET A 251 3.64 4.83 -9.13
C MET A 251 4.54 3.68 -9.62
N PRO A 252 4.68 3.38 -10.94
CA PRO A 252 5.65 2.41 -11.46
C PRO A 252 7.10 2.70 -11.10
N GLU A 253 7.54 3.96 -11.23
CA GLU A 253 8.93 4.36 -10.96
C GLU A 253 9.27 4.25 -9.48
N LEU A 254 8.42 4.79 -8.62
CA LEU A 254 8.58 4.70 -7.16
C LEU A 254 8.61 3.24 -6.71
N SER A 255 7.79 2.38 -7.32
CA SER A 255 7.78 0.94 -7.01
C SER A 255 9.06 0.23 -7.44
N VAL A 256 9.66 0.62 -8.58
CA VAL A 256 10.98 0.13 -9.00
C VAL A 256 12.05 0.55 -8.00
N LEU A 257 12.09 1.84 -7.64
CA LEU A 257 13.07 2.36 -6.69
C LEU A 257 12.93 1.67 -5.32
N ALA A 258 11.70 1.53 -4.83
CA ALA A 258 11.41 0.81 -3.59
C ALA A 258 11.85 -0.66 -3.65
N ALA A 259 11.63 -1.33 -4.79
CA ALA A 259 12.05 -2.72 -4.99
C ALA A 259 13.57 -2.88 -4.97
N LEU A 260 14.30 -1.94 -5.58
CA LEU A 260 15.77 -1.92 -5.56
C LEU A 260 16.30 -1.71 -4.14
N GLU A 261 15.71 -0.80 -3.37
CA GLU A 261 16.09 -0.56 -1.97
C GLU A 261 15.57 -1.62 -0.98
N GLY A 262 14.84 -2.64 -1.45
CA GLY A 262 14.42 -3.76 -0.61
C GLY A 262 13.24 -3.46 0.31
N VAL A 263 12.53 -2.36 0.10
CA VAL A 263 11.33 -1.95 0.85
C VAL A 263 10.38 -3.12 1.05
N THR A 264 9.87 -3.29 2.27
CA THR A 264 8.95 -4.40 2.59
C THR A 264 7.49 -4.03 2.36
N PHE A 265 7.11 -2.79 2.68
CA PHE A 265 5.74 -2.30 2.62
C PHE A 265 5.63 -1.08 1.74
N LEU A 266 4.71 -1.13 0.77
CA LEU A 266 4.49 -0.04 -0.16
C LEU A 266 3.01 0.17 -0.40
N GLN A 267 2.50 1.35 -0.08
CA GLN A 267 1.14 1.72 -0.44
C GLN A 267 1.10 2.19 -1.88
N ALA A 268 0.51 1.37 -2.74
CA ALA A 268 0.33 1.65 -4.16
C ALA A 268 -1.01 1.05 -4.58
N GLU A 269 -2.02 1.89 -4.78
CA GLU A 269 -3.35 1.48 -5.22
C GLU A 269 -3.91 2.44 -6.26
N ALA A 270 -4.46 1.88 -7.35
CA ALA A 270 -5.03 2.63 -8.46
C ALA A 270 -6.26 3.42 -8.04
N PHE A 271 -7.13 2.81 -7.23
CA PHE A 271 -8.39 3.44 -6.82
C PHE A 271 -8.16 4.74 -6.04
N HIS A 272 -7.11 4.84 -5.22
CA HIS A 272 -6.83 6.10 -4.53
C HIS A 272 -6.50 7.24 -5.52
N GLY A 273 -5.64 6.99 -6.51
CA GLY A 273 -5.33 7.97 -7.56
C GLY A 273 -6.57 8.39 -8.36
N ILE A 274 -7.45 7.43 -8.67
CA ILE A 274 -8.71 7.67 -9.38
C ILE A 274 -9.64 8.56 -8.56
N PHE A 275 -9.89 8.21 -7.30
CA PHE A 275 -10.93 8.85 -6.51
C PHE A 275 -10.48 10.08 -5.75
N PHE A 276 -9.26 10.16 -5.25
CA PHE A 276 -8.82 11.28 -4.40
C PHE A 276 -7.89 12.26 -5.12
N ARG A 277 -7.33 11.87 -6.26
CA ARG A 277 -6.43 12.71 -7.07
C ARG A 277 -6.93 12.98 -8.49
N SER A 278 -8.12 12.49 -8.83
CA SER A 278 -8.74 12.66 -10.15
C SER A 278 -7.83 12.26 -11.32
N LEU A 279 -7.02 11.21 -11.11
CA LEU A 279 -6.13 10.66 -12.13
C LEU A 279 -6.87 9.76 -13.11
N HIS A 280 -6.33 9.67 -14.32
CA HIS A 280 -6.96 8.93 -15.40
C HIS A 280 -7.13 7.44 -15.08
N PRO A 281 -8.36 6.88 -15.07
CA PRO A 281 -8.61 5.54 -14.57
C PRO A 281 -7.84 4.43 -15.28
N LEU A 282 -7.83 4.44 -16.62
CA LEU A 282 -7.10 3.43 -17.37
C LEU A 282 -5.58 3.55 -17.16
N ARG A 283 -5.06 4.77 -16.97
CA ARG A 283 -3.64 5.00 -16.67
C ARG A 283 -3.28 4.38 -15.32
N GLN A 284 -4.06 4.66 -14.28
CA GLN A 284 -3.83 4.10 -12.95
C GLN A 284 -3.93 2.57 -12.93
N LEU A 285 -4.88 1.98 -13.67
CA LEU A 285 -5.01 0.52 -13.76
C LEU A 285 -3.85 -0.14 -14.54
N VAL A 286 -3.35 0.51 -15.60
CA VAL A 286 -2.16 0.07 -16.35
C VAL A 286 -0.91 0.12 -15.47
N ASP A 287 -0.70 1.24 -14.78
CA ASP A 287 0.44 1.44 -13.89
C ASP A 287 0.43 0.44 -12.73
N GLN A 288 -0.71 0.30 -12.07
CA GLN A 288 -0.86 -0.63 -10.95
C GLN A 288 -0.69 -2.10 -11.37
N HIS A 289 -1.06 -2.45 -12.61
CA HIS A 289 -0.82 -3.81 -13.12
C HIS A 289 0.67 -4.13 -13.20
N PHE A 290 1.48 -3.18 -13.67
CA PHE A 290 2.94 -3.30 -13.66
C PHE A 290 3.48 -3.43 -12.23
N VAL A 291 3.01 -2.58 -11.31
CA VAL A 291 3.44 -2.55 -9.91
C VAL A 291 3.12 -3.86 -9.17
N ARG A 292 1.94 -4.44 -9.38
CA ARG A 292 1.54 -5.73 -8.79
C ARG A 292 2.46 -6.87 -9.26
N ARG A 293 2.83 -6.88 -10.54
CA ARG A 293 3.77 -7.88 -11.08
C ARG A 293 5.17 -7.68 -10.52
N LEU A 294 5.62 -6.43 -10.42
CA LEU A 294 6.91 -6.11 -9.81
C LEU A 294 6.93 -6.55 -8.34
N ALA A 295 5.87 -6.30 -7.57
CA ALA A 295 5.75 -6.74 -6.19
C ALA A 295 5.79 -8.28 -6.06
N ALA A 296 5.19 -9.01 -6.99
CA ALA A 296 5.31 -10.47 -7.04
C ALA A 296 6.75 -10.93 -7.34
N LEU A 297 7.50 -10.17 -8.15
CA LEU A 297 8.91 -10.44 -8.46
C LEU A 297 9.85 -10.10 -7.29
N SER A 298 9.63 -8.99 -6.59
CA SER A 298 10.51 -8.44 -5.54
C SER A 298 10.11 -8.83 -4.11
N GLY A 299 8.90 -9.36 -3.91
CA GLY A 299 8.37 -9.69 -2.60
C GLY A 299 7.99 -8.47 -1.75
N ILE A 300 7.62 -7.35 -2.38
CA ILE A 300 7.00 -6.22 -1.68
C ILE A 300 5.57 -6.61 -1.29
N THR A 301 5.18 -6.29 -0.05
CA THR A 301 3.76 -6.30 0.35
C THR A 301 3.14 -4.97 -0.04
N LEU A 302 2.19 -4.99 -0.98
CA LEU A 302 1.41 -3.83 -1.36
C LEU A 302 0.29 -3.59 -0.36
N MET A 303 0.06 -2.33 0.00
CA MET A 303 -1.03 -1.91 0.88
C MET A 303 -2.10 -1.17 0.05
N THR A 304 -3.38 -1.50 0.27
CA THR A 304 -4.48 -0.74 -0.34
C THR A 304 -4.57 0.66 0.27
N GLY A 305 -5.13 1.63 -0.44
CA GLY A 305 -5.23 3.01 0.07
C GLY A 305 -6.54 3.73 -0.25
N PHE A 306 -7.52 3.05 -0.87
CA PHE A 306 -8.80 3.67 -1.23
C PHE A 306 -9.60 4.16 -0.01
N ASP A 307 -9.43 3.46 1.09
CA ASP A 307 -10.26 3.52 2.26
C ASP A 307 -9.80 4.61 3.24
N GLN A 308 -8.51 4.93 3.29
CA GLN A 308 -7.93 5.91 4.22
C GLN A 308 -8.46 7.34 4.02
N SER A 309 -8.80 7.70 2.78
CA SER A 309 -9.24 9.05 2.40
C SER A 309 -10.76 9.20 2.29
N LEU A 310 -11.54 8.21 2.76
CA LEU A 310 -13.01 8.33 2.86
C LEU A 310 -13.40 9.07 4.13
N ARG A 311 -14.47 9.87 4.04
CA ARG A 311 -14.96 10.64 5.19
C ARG A 311 -15.61 9.73 6.22
N PRO A 312 -15.62 10.11 7.52
CA PRO A 312 -16.23 9.31 8.58
C PRO A 312 -17.70 8.96 8.30
N GLU A 313 -18.49 9.87 7.74
CA GLU A 313 -19.91 9.63 7.43
C GLU A 313 -20.07 8.57 6.33
N GLU A 314 -19.15 8.56 5.36
CA GLU A 314 -19.06 7.59 4.27
C GLU A 314 -18.61 6.21 4.79
N SER A 315 -17.76 6.15 5.83
CA SER A 315 -17.32 4.89 6.47
C SER A 315 -18.48 4.05 7.01
N PHE A 316 -19.53 4.70 7.54
CA PHE A 316 -20.71 4.00 8.05
C PHE A 316 -21.71 3.69 6.95
N GLY A 317 -22.06 4.66 6.10
CA GLY A 317 -23.10 4.47 5.07
C GLY A 317 -22.66 3.53 3.95
N ASP A 318 -21.41 3.66 3.52
CA ASP A 318 -20.87 3.02 2.32
C ASP A 318 -19.88 1.88 2.62
N ALA A 319 -20.00 1.23 3.79
CA ALA A 319 -19.18 0.08 4.16
C ALA A 319 -19.20 -1.05 3.10
N TYR A 320 -20.29 -1.18 2.34
CA TYR A 320 -20.39 -2.13 1.22
C TYR A 320 -19.48 -1.76 0.04
N VAL A 321 -19.20 -0.47 -0.19
CA VAL A 321 -18.24 0.02 -1.18
C VAL A 321 -16.82 -0.30 -0.72
N HIS A 322 -16.52 -0.17 0.58
CA HIS A 322 -15.20 -0.52 1.11
C HIS A 322 -14.88 -2.00 0.85
N LEU A 323 -15.82 -2.89 1.23
CA LEU A 323 -15.70 -4.31 0.97
C LEU A 323 -15.60 -4.60 -0.55
N GLY A 324 -16.45 -3.96 -1.34
CA GLY A 324 -16.49 -4.10 -2.79
C GLY A 324 -15.19 -3.70 -3.48
N VAL A 325 -14.65 -2.53 -3.17
CA VAL A 325 -13.37 -2.05 -3.71
C VAL A 325 -12.22 -2.95 -3.26
N GLY A 326 -12.23 -3.42 -2.00
CA GLY A 326 -11.24 -4.39 -1.53
C GLY A 326 -11.26 -5.69 -2.35
N LEU A 327 -12.44 -6.19 -2.71
CA LEU A 327 -12.59 -7.37 -3.57
C LEU A 327 -12.13 -7.09 -5.01
N LEU A 328 -12.41 -5.91 -5.57
CA LEU A 328 -11.91 -5.51 -6.88
C LEU A 328 -10.38 -5.43 -6.89
N SER A 329 -9.77 -4.84 -5.85
CA SER A 329 -8.31 -4.82 -5.67
C SER A 329 -7.72 -6.22 -5.57
N GLN A 330 -8.35 -7.13 -4.82
CA GLN A 330 -7.93 -8.53 -4.72
C GLN A 330 -8.01 -9.24 -6.08
N ALA A 331 -9.10 -9.03 -6.84
CA ALA A 331 -9.26 -9.61 -8.18
C ALA A 331 -8.18 -9.09 -9.16
N LEU A 332 -7.96 -7.78 -9.19
CA LEU A 332 -6.89 -7.17 -10.00
C LEU A 332 -5.50 -7.70 -9.62
N ALA A 333 -5.22 -7.89 -8.32
CA ALA A 333 -3.98 -8.45 -7.82
C ALA A 333 -3.76 -9.90 -8.28
N LYS A 334 -4.77 -10.76 -8.12
CA LYS A 334 -4.73 -12.16 -8.55
C LYS A 334 -4.44 -12.29 -10.04
N ARG A 335 -5.15 -11.54 -10.89
CA ARG A 335 -4.90 -11.53 -12.35
C ARG A 335 -3.54 -10.94 -12.73
N SER A 336 -2.94 -10.14 -11.85
CA SER A 336 -1.58 -9.64 -12.01
C SER A 336 -0.51 -10.60 -11.46
N GLY A 337 -0.90 -11.75 -10.92
CA GLY A 337 0.02 -12.75 -10.36
C GLY A 337 0.54 -12.44 -8.96
N LEU A 338 -0.06 -11.47 -8.25
CA LEU A 338 0.28 -11.15 -6.87
C LEU A 338 -0.46 -12.09 -5.92
N SER A 339 0.26 -12.73 -5.00
CA SER A 339 -0.34 -13.62 -3.99
C SER A 339 -1.05 -12.83 -2.90
N ASP A 340 -2.11 -13.43 -2.32
CA ASP A 340 -2.88 -12.80 -1.22
C ASP A 340 -1.97 -12.33 -0.06
N SER A 341 -0.90 -13.07 0.26
CA SER A 341 0.06 -12.72 1.32
C SER A 341 0.90 -11.47 1.06
N LEU A 342 0.93 -10.98 -0.18
CA LEU A 342 1.65 -9.76 -0.59
C LEU A 342 0.68 -8.60 -0.88
N LEU A 343 -0.60 -8.77 -0.59
CA LEU A 343 -1.61 -7.71 -0.67
C LEU A 343 -2.23 -7.51 0.71
N MET A 344 -1.78 -6.49 1.42
CA MET A 344 -2.39 -6.04 2.66
C MET A 344 -3.67 -5.26 2.37
N MET A 345 -4.78 -5.75 2.92
CA MET A 345 -6.05 -5.04 2.88
C MET A 345 -6.09 -4.10 4.07
N ASN A 346 -6.08 -2.80 3.78
CA ASN A 346 -6.34 -1.82 4.80
C ASN A 346 -7.82 -1.86 5.20
N CYS A 347 -8.08 -1.49 6.45
CA CYS A 347 -9.41 -1.35 7.00
C CYS A 347 -9.37 -0.16 7.96
N PRO A 348 -9.70 1.05 7.49
CA PRO A 348 -9.74 2.21 8.33
C PRO A 348 -10.93 2.13 9.27
N TRP A 349 -10.75 2.69 10.44
CA TRP A 349 -11.85 3.00 11.34
C TRP A 349 -12.14 4.52 11.23
N GLY A 350 -13.43 4.86 11.24
CA GLY A 350 -13.89 6.25 11.19
C GLY A 350 -13.94 6.89 12.58
N GLU A 351 -14.29 8.18 12.65
CA GLU A 351 -14.60 8.84 13.93
C GLU A 351 -15.80 8.15 14.59
N LEU A 352 -15.59 7.62 15.79
CA LEU A 352 -16.67 7.00 16.57
C LEU A 352 -17.58 8.09 17.15
N GLY A 353 -16.98 9.20 17.60
CA GLY A 353 -17.69 10.38 18.07
C GLY A 353 -18.70 10.07 19.19
N ALA A 354 -19.79 10.83 19.25
CA ALA A 354 -20.89 10.61 20.20
C ALA A 354 -22.05 9.80 19.58
N ARG A 355 -21.81 9.10 18.47
CA ARG A 355 -22.86 8.35 17.78
C ARG A 355 -23.17 7.07 18.54
N GLU A 356 -24.46 6.86 18.80
CA GLU A 356 -24.96 5.62 19.38
C GLU A 356 -24.59 4.43 18.48
N GLU A 357 -24.06 3.36 19.09
CA GLU A 357 -23.66 2.11 18.42
C GLU A 357 -22.52 2.23 17.39
N ALA A 358 -21.81 3.35 17.33
CA ALA A 358 -20.73 3.55 16.36
C ALA A 358 -19.65 2.45 16.44
N TRP A 359 -19.31 2.04 17.67
CA TRP A 359 -18.28 1.03 17.90
C TRP A 359 -18.71 -0.35 17.41
N GLU A 360 -19.96 -0.76 17.63
CA GLU A 360 -20.49 -2.03 17.13
C GLU A 360 -20.54 -2.06 15.59
N LEU A 361 -20.86 -0.93 14.97
CA LEU A 361 -20.85 -0.80 13.50
C LEU A 361 -19.43 -0.96 12.95
N GLU A 362 -18.45 -0.24 13.52
CA GLU A 362 -17.04 -0.33 13.11
C GLU A 362 -16.44 -1.71 13.40
N TRP A 363 -16.73 -2.31 14.56
CA TRP A 363 -16.25 -3.65 14.88
C TRP A 363 -16.86 -4.70 13.95
N SER A 364 -18.13 -4.55 13.55
CA SER A 364 -18.74 -5.44 12.56
C SER A 364 -17.99 -5.43 11.23
N LYS A 365 -17.53 -4.25 10.79
CA LYS A 365 -16.73 -4.06 9.58
C LYS A 365 -15.34 -4.66 9.74
N ALA A 366 -14.65 -4.36 10.84
CA ALA A 366 -13.32 -4.89 11.14
C ALA A 366 -13.29 -6.43 11.18
N GLN A 367 -14.25 -7.05 11.86
CA GLN A 367 -14.39 -8.50 11.91
C GLN A 367 -14.80 -9.08 10.54
N LEU A 368 -15.67 -8.40 9.78
CA LEU A 368 -16.07 -8.80 8.43
C LEU A 368 -14.87 -8.84 7.49
N MET A 369 -14.03 -7.79 7.50
CA MET A 369 -12.80 -7.74 6.71
C MET A 369 -11.87 -8.91 7.06
N ARG A 370 -11.74 -9.24 8.35
CA ARG A 370 -10.97 -10.42 8.80
C ARG A 370 -11.48 -11.74 8.26
N GLU A 371 -12.80 -11.94 8.23
CA GLU A 371 -13.39 -13.18 7.75
C GLU A 371 -13.38 -13.29 6.22
N VAL A 372 -13.62 -12.19 5.50
CA VAL A 372 -13.64 -12.18 4.02
C VAL A 372 -12.23 -12.27 3.44
N PHE A 373 -11.26 -11.56 4.02
CA PHE A 373 -9.88 -11.51 3.53
C PHE A 373 -8.94 -12.40 4.35
N SER A 374 -9.39 -13.61 4.71
CA SER A 374 -8.70 -14.51 5.64
C SER A 374 -7.29 -14.97 5.21
N ARG A 375 -6.89 -14.73 3.96
CA ARG A 375 -5.57 -15.06 3.41
C ARG A 375 -4.67 -13.83 3.22
N ASN A 376 -5.23 -12.64 3.28
CA ASN A 376 -4.52 -11.38 3.15
C ASN A 376 -4.07 -10.90 4.53
N PRO A 377 -2.88 -10.31 4.67
CA PRO A 377 -2.59 -9.50 5.85
C PRO A 377 -3.57 -8.34 5.92
N LEU A 378 -3.94 -7.94 7.14
CA LEU A 378 -4.82 -6.80 7.36
C LEU A 378 -4.07 -5.66 8.03
N GLY A 379 -4.33 -4.43 7.60
CA GLY A 379 -3.81 -3.25 8.27
C GLY A 379 -4.95 -2.40 8.80
N PHE A 380 -4.99 -2.15 10.10
CA PHE A 380 -6.00 -1.28 10.71
C PHE A 380 -5.41 0.11 10.88
N PHE A 381 -6.07 1.10 10.28
CA PHE A 381 -5.58 2.48 10.20
C PHE A 381 -6.61 3.46 10.75
N PRO A 382 -6.19 4.54 11.43
CA PRO A 382 -7.06 5.70 11.57
C PRO A 382 -7.35 6.29 10.18
N SER A 383 -8.61 6.66 9.91
CA SER A 383 -8.96 7.56 8.80
C SER A 383 -8.16 8.87 8.87
N GLU A 384 -7.79 9.44 7.72
CA GLU A 384 -7.08 10.72 7.63
C GLU A 384 -7.88 11.88 8.28
N PHE A 385 -9.21 11.74 8.37
CA PHE A 385 -10.11 12.76 8.93
C PHE A 385 -10.19 12.76 10.47
N LEU A 386 -9.80 11.68 11.13
CA LEU A 386 -9.80 11.57 12.61
C LEU A 386 -8.90 12.60 13.29
N SER A 387 -8.04 13.28 12.53
CA SER A 387 -7.04 14.21 13.03
C SER A 387 -7.28 15.68 12.68
N SER A 388 -8.03 15.99 11.62
CA SER A 388 -8.22 17.39 11.18
C SER A 388 -9.54 17.99 11.66
N GLN A 389 -10.54 17.16 11.98
CA GLN A 389 -11.90 17.61 12.29
C GLN A 389 -12.55 16.89 13.49
N SER A 390 -11.86 15.93 14.12
CA SER A 390 -12.42 15.17 15.23
C SER A 390 -12.81 16.09 16.39
N ARG A 391 -14.04 15.90 16.89
CA ARG A 391 -14.56 16.62 18.06
C ARG A 391 -14.26 15.88 19.36
N SER A 392 -13.73 14.66 19.27
CA SER A 392 -13.39 13.81 20.42
C SER A 392 -11.88 13.85 20.71
N PRO A 393 -11.45 13.77 21.99
CA PRO A 393 -10.07 13.56 22.35
C PRO A 393 -9.52 12.30 21.68
N LEU A 394 -8.43 12.47 20.91
CA LEU A 394 -7.76 11.41 20.14
C LEU A 394 -7.48 10.15 20.97
N GLU A 395 -7.15 10.32 22.25
CA GLU A 395 -6.89 9.22 23.19
C GLU A 395 -8.10 8.28 23.38
N ARG A 396 -9.33 8.82 23.37
CA ARG A 396 -10.56 8.01 23.49
C ARG A 396 -10.81 7.21 22.21
N GLU A 397 -10.67 7.85 21.06
CA GLU A 397 -10.80 7.21 19.76
C GLU A 397 -9.76 6.10 19.59
N PHE A 398 -8.50 6.39 19.93
CA PHE A 398 -7.42 5.41 19.95
C PHE A 398 -7.79 4.19 20.81
N LEU A 399 -8.23 4.38 22.05
CA LEU A 399 -8.55 3.27 22.95
C LEU A 399 -9.64 2.36 22.36
N MET A 400 -10.67 2.94 21.76
CA MET A 400 -11.76 2.19 21.16
C MET A 400 -11.31 1.45 19.89
N ALA A 401 -10.49 2.09 19.06
CA ALA A 401 -9.89 1.47 17.88
C ALA A 401 -8.94 0.34 18.23
N HIS A 402 -8.09 0.56 19.23
CA HIS A 402 -7.16 -0.42 19.76
C HIS A 402 -7.89 -1.66 20.30
N LEU A 403 -8.99 -1.46 21.03
CA LEU A 403 -9.84 -2.58 21.46
C LEU A 403 -10.42 -3.36 20.26
N MET A 404 -10.84 -2.69 19.19
CA MET A 404 -11.28 -3.40 17.97
C MET A 404 -10.15 -4.20 17.32
N SER A 405 -8.93 -3.64 17.30
CA SER A 405 -7.73 -4.31 16.81
C SER A 405 -7.41 -5.57 17.60
N LEU A 406 -7.33 -5.47 18.93
CA LEU A 406 -7.14 -6.60 19.86
C LEU A 406 -8.12 -7.75 19.58
N LEU A 407 -9.39 -7.41 19.34
CA LEU A 407 -10.48 -8.38 19.19
C LEU A 407 -10.59 -8.99 17.79
N SER A 408 -10.17 -8.24 16.76
CA SER A 408 -10.28 -8.63 15.34
C SER A 408 -8.98 -9.20 14.77
N LEU A 409 -7.84 -8.94 15.41
CA LEU A 409 -6.61 -9.66 15.17
C LEU A 409 -5.53 -8.94 14.34
N PRO A 410 -5.73 -7.83 13.60
CA PRO A 410 -5.21 -7.61 12.22
C PRO A 410 -3.83 -8.23 11.82
N SER A 411 -2.98 -7.58 11.07
CA SER A 411 -1.59 -8.02 10.88
C SER A 411 -0.66 -6.87 11.18
N LEU A 412 -1.19 -5.67 10.97
CA LEU A 412 -0.63 -4.41 11.34
C LEU A 412 -1.71 -3.57 12.03
N GLU A 413 -1.33 -2.90 13.10
CA GLU A 413 -2.14 -1.88 13.77
C GLU A 413 -1.38 -0.55 13.72
N PHE A 414 -2.01 0.46 13.13
CA PHE A 414 -1.50 1.81 13.15
C PHE A 414 -1.97 2.54 14.41
N LEU A 415 -1.02 3.00 15.21
CA LEU A 415 -1.24 3.67 16.48
C LEU A 415 -1.30 5.18 16.28
N GLY A 416 -2.18 5.86 17.03
CA GLY A 416 -2.28 7.31 17.00
C GLY A 416 -3.11 7.88 15.86
N HIS A 417 -2.60 8.92 15.20
CA HIS A 417 -3.33 9.73 14.22
C HIS A 417 -3.14 9.26 12.78
N GLY A 418 -4.12 9.56 11.91
CA GLY A 418 -4.00 9.39 10.45
C GLY A 418 -3.40 10.59 9.71
N SER A 419 -3.14 11.71 10.40
CA SER A 419 -2.73 12.99 9.79
C SER A 419 -1.25 13.11 9.40
N LEU A 420 -0.97 13.96 8.42
CA LEU A 420 0.39 14.38 8.02
C LEU A 420 1.03 15.42 8.97
N LYS A 421 0.25 16.05 9.86
CA LYS A 421 0.72 17.07 10.81
C LYS A 421 1.56 16.51 11.96
N GLY A 422 1.65 15.19 12.09
CA GLY A 422 2.43 14.53 13.12
C GLY A 422 1.80 14.58 14.52
N THR A 423 2.30 13.73 15.41
CA THR A 423 2.10 13.81 16.85
C THR A 423 3.41 14.10 17.55
N SER A 424 3.32 14.59 18.78
CA SER A 424 4.49 14.65 19.64
C SER A 424 5.01 13.23 19.92
N VAL A 425 6.32 13.09 20.08
CA VAL A 425 6.93 11.80 20.46
C VAL A 425 6.31 11.25 21.75
N GLY A 426 5.97 12.12 22.72
CA GLY A 426 5.32 11.69 23.96
C GLY A 426 3.94 11.05 23.75
N GLU A 427 3.14 11.54 22.82
CA GLU A 427 1.84 10.93 22.48
C GLU A 427 2.02 9.58 21.78
N GLU A 428 2.98 9.48 20.85
CA GLU A 428 3.30 8.25 20.14
C GLU A 428 3.75 7.15 21.11
N LEU A 429 4.62 7.49 22.06
CA LEU A 429 5.04 6.56 23.12
C LEU A 429 3.87 6.14 24.00
N SER A 430 3.01 7.08 24.39
CA SER A 430 1.81 6.76 25.17
C SER A 430 0.94 5.74 24.45
N PHE A 431 0.70 5.90 23.14
CA PHE A 431 -0.07 4.91 22.37
C PHE A 431 0.65 3.57 22.25
N LEU A 432 1.96 3.59 22.02
CA LEU A 432 2.79 2.39 21.89
C LEU A 432 2.80 1.56 23.17
N HIS A 433 3.14 2.17 24.31
CA HIS A 433 3.21 1.48 25.60
C HIS A 433 1.84 0.96 26.04
N ARG A 434 0.77 1.72 25.81
CA ARG A 434 -0.60 1.27 26.11
C ARG A 434 -1.00 0.08 25.26
N SER A 435 -0.67 0.10 23.96
CA SER A 435 -0.91 -1.02 23.05
C SER A 435 -0.15 -2.27 23.50
N GLN A 436 1.16 -2.14 23.77
CA GLN A 436 1.99 -3.23 24.28
C GLN A 436 1.43 -3.84 25.57
N TRP A 437 1.11 -3.00 26.56
CA TRP A 437 0.58 -3.46 27.84
C TRP A 437 -0.77 -4.18 27.70
N SER A 438 -1.69 -3.61 26.93
CA SER A 438 -3.04 -4.18 26.80
C SER A 438 -3.07 -5.43 25.92
N TYR A 439 -2.21 -5.56 24.91
CA TYR A 439 -2.00 -6.85 24.23
C TYR A 439 -1.53 -7.92 25.20
N GLU A 440 -0.55 -7.63 26.06
CA GLU A 440 -0.04 -8.64 26.99
C GLU A 440 -1.11 -9.09 27.99
N VAL A 441 -1.92 -8.17 28.49
CA VAL A 441 -2.99 -8.45 29.47
C VAL A 441 -4.22 -9.10 28.81
N LEU A 442 -4.57 -8.74 27.58
CA LEU A 442 -5.81 -9.16 26.91
C LEU A 442 -5.61 -10.14 25.73
N LYS A 443 -4.41 -10.67 25.50
CA LYS A 443 -4.10 -11.53 24.33
C LYS A 443 -5.07 -12.69 24.10
N SER A 444 -5.57 -13.30 25.17
CA SER A 444 -6.53 -14.43 25.10
C SER A 444 -7.98 -13.97 25.13
N PHE A 445 -8.28 -12.72 25.48
CA PHE A 445 -9.65 -12.22 25.69
C PHE A 445 -10.52 -12.36 24.45
N ARG A 446 -9.93 -12.14 23.25
CA ARG A 446 -10.62 -12.32 21.98
C ARG A 446 -11.21 -13.72 21.78
N GLU A 447 -10.62 -14.76 22.39
CA GLU A 447 -11.01 -16.16 22.19
C GLU A 447 -12.25 -16.50 23.02
N GLU A 448 -12.48 -15.75 24.10
CA GLU A 448 -13.65 -15.83 24.98
C GLU A 448 -14.88 -15.11 24.40
N ILE A 449 -14.70 -14.24 23.39
CA ILE A 449 -15.80 -13.46 22.81
C ILE A 449 -16.43 -14.17 21.60
N LEU A 450 -17.73 -14.42 21.71
CA LEU A 450 -18.60 -14.82 20.61
C LEU A 450 -19.65 -13.73 20.34
N PHE A 451 -19.95 -13.51 19.07
CA PHE A 451 -21.06 -12.64 18.69
C PHE A 451 -22.38 -13.41 18.79
N GLN A 452 -23.41 -12.73 19.31
CA GLN A 452 -24.76 -13.23 19.20
C GLN A 452 -25.14 -13.37 17.72
N ALA A 453 -25.55 -14.56 17.29
CA ALA A 453 -25.83 -14.85 15.88
C ALA A 453 -26.83 -13.88 15.23
N HIS A 454 -27.81 -13.39 16.00
CA HIS A 454 -28.82 -12.42 15.57
C HIS A 454 -28.61 -11.01 16.17
N GLY A 455 -27.47 -10.77 16.80
CA GLY A 455 -27.10 -9.48 17.36
C GLY A 455 -26.77 -8.43 16.29
N LYS A 456 -26.60 -7.18 16.73
CA LYS A 456 -26.38 -6.03 15.84
C LYS A 456 -25.15 -6.22 14.93
N ILE A 457 -24.03 -6.65 15.49
CA ILE A 457 -22.76 -6.89 14.78
C ILE A 457 -22.93 -7.92 13.65
N ALA A 458 -23.46 -9.11 13.97
CA ALA A 458 -23.63 -10.18 12.99
C ALA A 458 -24.69 -9.84 11.91
N ARG A 459 -25.75 -9.11 12.27
CA ARG A 459 -26.74 -8.61 11.29
C ARG A 459 -26.13 -7.54 10.38
N ARG A 460 -25.37 -6.60 10.93
CA ARG A 460 -24.70 -5.54 10.16
C ARG A 460 -23.71 -6.12 9.16
N ALA A 461 -22.89 -7.09 9.57
CA ALA A 461 -21.94 -7.73 8.66
C ALA A 461 -22.63 -8.44 7.48
N ARG A 462 -23.74 -9.15 7.75
CA ARG A 462 -24.56 -9.77 6.69
C ARG A 462 -25.21 -8.75 5.76
N GLN A 463 -25.70 -7.64 6.32
CA GLN A 463 -26.23 -6.54 5.52
C GLN A 463 -25.17 -5.98 4.57
N ILE A 464 -23.95 -5.72 5.06
CA ILE A 464 -22.84 -5.23 4.24
C ILE A 464 -22.54 -6.20 3.10
N VAL A 465 -22.49 -7.51 3.38
CA VAL A 465 -22.29 -8.54 2.33
C VAL A 465 -23.37 -8.48 1.26
N ASP A 466 -24.64 -8.36 1.66
CA ASP A 466 -25.78 -8.37 0.74
C ASP A 466 -25.82 -7.11 -0.12
N ASP A 467 -25.54 -5.97 0.49
CA ASP A 467 -25.41 -4.69 -0.21
C ASP A 467 -24.23 -4.73 -1.20
N THR A 468 -23.09 -5.33 -0.83
CA THR A 468 -21.94 -5.50 -1.74
C THR A 468 -22.27 -6.43 -2.90
N VAL A 469 -23.02 -7.51 -2.69
CA VAL A 469 -23.48 -8.40 -3.79
C VAL A 469 -24.31 -7.62 -4.79
N HIS A 470 -25.33 -6.89 -4.32
CA HIS A 470 -26.20 -6.08 -5.17
C HIS A 470 -25.42 -5.01 -5.93
N TRP A 471 -24.50 -4.34 -5.24
CA TRP A 471 -23.65 -3.32 -5.82
C TRP A 471 -22.73 -3.88 -6.92
N LEU A 472 -22.04 -4.99 -6.66
CA LEU A 472 -21.19 -5.65 -7.66
C LEU A 472 -21.98 -6.19 -8.85
N GLN A 473 -23.21 -6.70 -8.64
CA GLN A 473 -24.09 -7.13 -9.74
C GLN A 473 -24.46 -5.96 -10.66
N LYS A 474 -24.84 -4.81 -10.10
CA LYS A 474 -25.09 -3.58 -10.87
C LYS A 474 -23.84 -3.13 -11.61
N LEU A 475 -22.69 -3.12 -10.94
CA LEU A 475 -21.42 -2.72 -11.53
C LEU A 475 -21.00 -3.65 -12.67
N LYS A 476 -21.21 -4.96 -12.53
CA LYS A 476 -20.98 -5.97 -13.57
C LYS A 476 -21.83 -5.71 -14.81
N GLN A 477 -23.11 -5.38 -14.63
CA GLN A 477 -24.02 -5.11 -15.75
C GLN A 477 -23.64 -3.83 -16.52
N ARG A 478 -23.19 -2.79 -15.80
CA ARG A 478 -22.83 -1.49 -16.40
C ARG A 478 -21.41 -1.46 -16.97
N GLY A 479 -20.50 -2.20 -16.36
CA GLY A 479 -19.06 -2.14 -16.60
C GLY A 479 -18.37 -1.07 -15.73
N LEU A 480 -17.08 -1.30 -15.44
CA LEU A 480 -16.29 -0.44 -14.55
C LEU A 480 -16.23 1.02 -15.01
N ALA A 481 -15.98 1.25 -16.31
CA ALA A 481 -15.84 2.58 -16.89
C ALA A 481 -17.11 3.43 -16.68
N ARG A 482 -18.27 2.90 -17.06
CA ARG A 482 -19.55 3.58 -16.86
C ARG A 482 -19.90 3.74 -15.37
N GLY A 483 -19.56 2.75 -14.55
CA GLY A 483 -19.72 2.85 -13.10
C GLY A 483 -18.94 4.01 -12.49
N LEU A 484 -17.71 4.25 -12.95
CA LEU A 484 -16.91 5.41 -12.53
C LEU A 484 -17.55 6.74 -12.94
N GLU A 485 -18.02 6.86 -14.19
CA GLU A 485 -18.64 8.10 -14.70
C GLU A 485 -19.96 8.44 -14.01
N GLU A 486 -20.74 7.43 -13.65
CA GLU A 486 -22.03 7.58 -12.96
C GLU A 486 -21.88 7.78 -11.44
N GLY A 487 -20.68 7.64 -10.89
CA GLY A 487 -20.43 7.80 -9.46
C GLY A 487 -20.86 6.59 -8.62
N ALA A 488 -20.73 5.37 -9.17
CA ALA A 488 -21.08 4.13 -8.44
C ALA A 488 -20.22 3.88 -7.19
N PHE A 489 -19.13 4.62 -7.01
CA PHE A 489 -18.18 4.47 -5.89
C PHE A 489 -18.29 5.69 -4.99
N ALA A 490 -19.02 5.56 -3.88
CA ALA A 490 -19.23 6.63 -2.90
C ALA A 490 -19.74 7.96 -3.54
N ASN A 491 -20.55 7.89 -4.60
CA ASN A 491 -21.06 9.04 -5.36
C ASN A 491 -19.98 9.92 -6.02
N VAL A 492 -18.75 9.42 -6.15
CA VAL A 492 -17.63 10.14 -6.76
C VAL A 492 -17.57 9.83 -8.27
N LYS A 493 -17.95 10.80 -9.10
CA LYS A 493 -17.90 10.68 -10.56
C LYS A 493 -16.48 10.87 -11.10
N ARG A 494 -16.02 9.99 -11.99
CA ARG A 494 -14.72 10.09 -12.64
C ARG A 494 -14.83 9.86 -14.15
N SER A 495 -14.28 10.79 -14.91
CA SER A 495 -14.31 10.76 -16.38
C SER A 495 -13.25 9.83 -16.94
N MET A 496 -13.62 9.04 -17.94
CA MET A 496 -12.67 8.24 -18.74
C MET A 496 -11.96 9.06 -19.83
N SER A 497 -12.35 10.30 -20.07
CA SER A 497 -11.81 11.15 -21.16
C SER A 497 -11.12 12.43 -20.67
N LEU A 498 -11.55 13.00 -19.55
CA LEU A 498 -11.07 14.28 -19.03
C LEU A 498 -10.48 14.09 -17.62
N SER A 499 -9.26 13.57 -17.54
CA SER A 499 -8.57 13.34 -16.26
C SER A 499 -7.06 13.42 -16.40
N LEU A 500 -6.40 13.76 -15.29
CA LEU A 500 -4.97 14.01 -15.25
C LEU A 500 -4.14 12.76 -15.58
N GLY A 501 -3.09 12.90 -16.38
CA GLY A 501 -2.18 11.82 -16.75
C GLY A 501 -2.62 10.98 -17.95
N SER A 502 -3.70 11.40 -18.62
CA SER A 502 -4.21 10.78 -19.85
C SER A 502 -3.22 10.90 -21.02
N GLU A 503 -2.50 12.02 -21.09
CA GLU A 503 -1.45 12.34 -22.06
C GLU A 503 -0.29 11.35 -22.01
N GLY A 504 0.02 10.82 -20.82
CA GLY A 504 1.08 9.83 -20.63
C GLY A 504 0.63 8.39 -20.86
N LEU A 505 -0.65 8.14 -21.22
CA LEU A 505 -1.16 6.82 -21.58
C LEU A 505 -0.98 6.55 -23.08
N LEU A 506 -0.33 5.46 -23.43
CA LEU A 506 0.06 5.17 -24.82
C LEU A 506 -0.44 3.79 -25.25
N GLN A 507 -1.04 3.72 -26.43
CA GLN A 507 -1.38 2.45 -27.05
C GLN A 507 -0.12 1.82 -27.67
N LYS A 508 0.19 0.60 -27.25
CA LYS A 508 1.32 -0.19 -27.76
C LYS A 508 1.18 -0.40 -29.27
N ASP A 509 2.28 -0.29 -30.00
CA ASP A 509 2.32 -0.74 -31.39
C ASP A 509 2.54 -2.27 -31.48
N ARG A 510 2.53 -2.79 -32.70
CA ARG A 510 2.69 -4.24 -32.96
C ARG A 510 4.08 -4.79 -32.60
N TYR A 511 5.06 -3.91 -32.42
CA TYR A 511 6.46 -4.21 -32.10
C TYR A 511 6.86 -3.69 -30.73
N TYR A 512 5.90 -3.36 -29.87
CA TYR A 512 6.16 -2.88 -28.52
C TYR A 512 7.01 -3.91 -27.78
N TYR A 513 8.09 -3.41 -27.19
CA TYR A 513 9.05 -4.24 -26.48
C TYR A 513 9.32 -3.69 -25.09
N ASN A 514 9.06 -4.53 -24.10
CA ASN A 514 9.43 -4.30 -22.70
C ASN A 514 10.20 -5.53 -22.20
N PRO A 515 11.49 -5.38 -21.85
CA PRO A 515 12.32 -6.53 -21.46
C PRO A 515 11.87 -7.19 -20.15
N LEU A 516 11.02 -6.52 -19.37
CA LEU A 516 10.45 -7.06 -18.13
C LEU A 516 9.24 -7.96 -18.37
N GLN A 517 8.64 -7.96 -19.57
CA GLN A 517 7.38 -8.66 -19.82
C GLN A 517 7.45 -10.16 -19.52
N SER A 518 8.59 -10.81 -19.83
CA SER A 518 8.84 -12.23 -19.52
C SER A 518 9.02 -12.47 -18.02
N TYR A 519 9.75 -11.59 -17.33
CA TYR A 519 10.01 -11.70 -15.89
C TYR A 519 8.78 -11.39 -15.02
N LEU A 520 7.89 -10.54 -15.54
CA LEU A 520 6.66 -10.09 -14.89
C LEU A 520 5.43 -10.91 -15.34
N ALA A 521 5.59 -11.90 -16.21
CA ALA A 521 4.51 -12.79 -16.58
C ALA A 521 4.04 -13.60 -15.36
N PRO A 522 2.73 -13.87 -15.20
CA PRO A 522 2.26 -14.78 -14.17
C PRO A 522 2.96 -16.12 -14.34
N ARG A 523 3.72 -16.55 -13.32
CA ARG A 523 4.42 -17.84 -13.38
C ARG A 523 3.39 -18.96 -13.52
N THR A 524 3.49 -19.72 -14.59
CA THR A 524 2.76 -20.97 -14.72
C THR A 524 3.43 -22.04 -13.84
N PRO A 525 2.72 -23.10 -13.42
CA PRO A 525 3.32 -24.21 -12.67
C PRO A 525 4.51 -24.88 -13.40
N ARG A 526 4.65 -24.65 -14.71
CA ARG A 526 5.75 -25.14 -15.53
C ARG A 526 7.05 -24.37 -15.30
N ASP A 527 6.95 -23.06 -15.08
CA ASP A 527 8.11 -22.17 -14.85
C ASP A 527 8.82 -22.47 -13.51
N THR A 528 8.07 -22.97 -12.52
CA THR A 528 8.63 -23.42 -11.23
C THR A 528 9.48 -24.68 -11.33
N LEU A 529 9.21 -25.55 -12.32
CA LEU A 529 9.99 -26.78 -12.56
C LEU A 529 11.29 -26.48 -13.31
N GLU A 530 11.30 -25.49 -14.20
CA GLU A 530 12.50 -25.05 -14.92
C GLU A 530 13.49 -24.34 -13.97
N GLU A 531 13.00 -23.49 -13.06
CA GLU A 531 13.85 -22.83 -12.06
C GLU A 531 14.43 -23.84 -11.03
N GLN A 532 13.69 -24.92 -10.71
CA GLN A 532 14.19 -26.04 -9.91
C GLN A 532 15.26 -26.85 -10.64
N THR A 533 15.03 -27.19 -11.91
CA THR A 533 16.03 -27.92 -12.71
C THR A 533 17.28 -27.09 -13.01
N GLN A 534 17.18 -25.77 -13.03
CA GLN A 534 18.33 -24.86 -13.18
C GLN A 534 19.12 -24.72 -11.86
N LYS A 535 18.43 -24.63 -10.71
CA LYS A 535 19.07 -24.73 -9.37
C LYS A 535 19.78 -26.07 -9.14
N ASP A 536 19.21 -27.17 -9.62
CA ASP A 536 19.81 -28.51 -9.54
C ASP A 536 21.03 -28.68 -10.45
N ARG A 537 21.15 -27.86 -11.50
CA ARG A 537 22.33 -27.80 -12.38
C ARG A 537 23.44 -26.91 -11.82
N GLU A 538 23.10 -25.87 -11.08
CA GLU A 538 24.04 -24.90 -10.49
C GLU A 538 24.59 -25.31 -9.12
N THR A 539 24.03 -26.32 -8.46
CA THR A 539 24.60 -26.87 -7.23
C THR A 539 25.76 -27.82 -7.53
N PRO A 540 27.00 -27.55 -7.06
CA PRO A 540 28.09 -28.50 -7.22
C PRO A 540 27.78 -29.74 -6.39
N LYS A 541 27.65 -30.91 -7.03
CA LYS A 541 27.58 -32.19 -6.33
C LYS A 541 28.81 -32.33 -5.44
N ARG A 542 28.67 -32.06 -4.14
CA ARG A 542 29.68 -32.38 -3.12
C ARG A 542 29.93 -33.89 -3.17
N ARG A 543 30.96 -34.31 -3.90
CA ARG A 543 31.54 -35.65 -3.77
C ARG A 543 32.17 -35.73 -2.39
N SER A 544 31.51 -36.42 -1.47
CA SER A 544 32.11 -36.82 -0.20
C SER A 544 33.26 -37.78 -0.49
N LYS A 545 34.49 -37.27 -0.51
CA LYS A 545 35.67 -38.10 -0.28
C LYS A 545 35.66 -38.40 1.22
N HIS A 546 35.25 -39.60 1.62
CA HIS A 546 35.79 -40.34 2.77
C HIS A 546 35.24 -41.77 2.66
N ALA A 547 36.12 -42.69 2.27
CA ALA A 547 35.96 -44.11 2.48
C ALA A 547 37.20 -44.58 3.24
N PRO A 548 37.04 -45.55 4.15
CA PRO A 548 37.95 -46.67 4.15
C PRO A 548 37.20 -47.99 3.96
N HIS A 549 37.88 -48.87 3.23
CA HIS A 549 37.86 -50.35 3.21
C HIS A 549 36.78 -51.05 4.07
N ARG A 550 36.11 -52.13 3.62
CA ARG A 550 36.66 -53.31 2.95
C ARG A 550 35.50 -54.26 2.56
N ALA A 551 35.74 -54.99 1.47
CA ALA A 551 35.28 -56.36 1.20
C ALA A 551 33.77 -56.67 0.96
N ASN A 552 33.46 -56.72 -0.34
CA ASN A 552 33.13 -57.93 -1.10
C ASN A 552 31.90 -58.80 -0.76
N ARG A 553 31.26 -59.24 -1.86
CA ARG A 553 30.13 -60.20 -2.00
C ARG A 553 28.76 -59.54 -1.80
N GLY A 554 27.81 -59.61 -2.70
CA GLY A 554 27.67 -60.37 -3.94
C GLY A 554 26.17 -60.49 -4.22
N ASN A 555 25.84 -60.49 -5.51
CA ASN A 555 24.60 -61.01 -6.08
C ASN A 555 23.24 -60.32 -5.84
N HIS A 556 22.78 -59.76 -6.96
CA HIS A 556 21.57 -60.13 -7.68
C HIS A 556 20.20 -59.60 -7.26
N GLN A 557 19.61 -58.93 -8.28
CA GLN A 557 18.26 -59.13 -8.81
C GLN A 557 17.11 -58.63 -7.94
N ARG A 558 16.50 -57.51 -8.34
CA ARG A 558 15.42 -57.39 -9.34
C ARG A 558 14.05 -57.47 -8.66
N ARG A 559 13.25 -56.46 -9.01
CA ARG A 559 11.80 -56.52 -9.30
C ARG A 559 10.91 -56.70 -8.08
N SER A 560 10.20 -55.65 -7.68
CA SER A 560 8.98 -55.07 -8.29
C SER A 560 7.72 -55.66 -7.68
N SER A 561 6.65 -54.88 -7.80
CA SER A 561 5.23 -55.19 -7.56
C SER A 561 4.86 -55.43 -6.10
N SER A 562 4.19 -54.49 -5.42
CA SER A 562 2.86 -53.88 -5.65
C SER A 562 1.72 -54.66 -5.00
N SER A 563 0.86 -53.86 -4.36
CA SER A 563 -0.52 -54.19 -4.00
C SER A 563 -0.65 -55.11 -2.78
N SER A 564 -1.71 -55.11 -1.98
CA SER A 564 -2.87 -54.24 -1.76
C SER A 564 -3.76 -55.02 -0.76
N TYR A 565 -4.74 -54.35 -0.13
CA TYR A 565 -5.81 -54.94 0.70
C TYR A 565 -5.36 -55.52 2.06
N SER A 566 -6.10 -55.44 3.17
CA SER A 566 -7.42 -54.88 3.49
C SER A 566 -7.68 -55.04 4.99
N ARG A 567 -8.51 -54.12 5.53
CA ARG A 567 -9.60 -54.31 6.52
C ARG A 567 -9.40 -55.20 7.76
N GLY A 568 -9.82 -54.65 8.90
CA GLY A 568 -10.33 -55.38 10.07
C GLY A 568 -9.96 -54.63 11.33
N SER A 569 -10.82 -53.78 11.91
CA SER A 569 -12.04 -54.08 12.68
C SER A 569 -11.78 -53.93 14.19
N GLU A 570 -12.57 -53.02 14.78
CA GLU A 570 -13.21 -53.13 16.09
C GLU A 570 -12.43 -52.94 17.41
N SER A 571 -12.82 -51.83 18.05
CA SER A 571 -13.36 -51.78 19.41
C SER A 571 -12.41 -51.98 20.61
N ARG A 572 -12.34 -50.98 21.50
CA ARG A 572 -13.04 -51.01 22.79
C ARG A 572 -12.82 -49.70 23.57
N ARG A 573 -13.90 -49.28 24.21
CA ARG A 573 -14.04 -48.10 25.08
C ARG A 573 -13.72 -48.44 26.54
N ARG A 574 -13.36 -47.37 27.28
CA ARG A 574 -13.50 -47.10 28.74
C ARG A 574 -12.44 -47.73 29.68
N PRO A 575 -12.28 -47.21 30.92
CA PRO A 575 -12.29 -45.81 31.41
C PRO A 575 -11.15 -45.56 32.47
N PRO A 576 -11.09 -44.40 33.18
CA PRO A 576 -9.97 -44.01 34.05
C PRO A 576 -10.28 -44.12 35.57
N ARG A 577 -9.22 -44.05 36.43
CA ARG A 577 -9.15 -43.60 37.86
C ARG A 577 -7.97 -44.28 38.62
N PRO A 578 -7.59 -43.93 39.88
CA PRO A 578 -7.49 -42.64 40.57
C PRO A 578 -6.23 -42.50 41.50
N SER A 579 -6.21 -41.41 42.29
CA SER A 579 -5.31 -40.85 43.33
C SER A 579 -4.76 -41.69 44.52
N ARG A 580 -3.64 -41.23 45.12
CA ARG A 580 -3.23 -41.09 46.57
C ARG A 580 -1.67 -41.06 46.62
N GLY A 581 -0.89 -40.41 47.49
CA GLY A 581 -1.03 -39.69 48.78
C GLY A 581 0.22 -39.96 49.66
N ALA A 582 0.58 -39.05 50.59
CA ALA A 582 1.65 -39.08 51.64
C ALA A 582 3.05 -38.54 51.25
N LEU A 583 3.61 -37.45 51.82
CA LEU A 583 3.92 -36.97 53.20
C LEU A 583 5.38 -37.29 53.60
N GLU A 584 6.19 -36.25 53.85
CA GLU A 584 7.23 -36.25 54.90
C GLU A 584 7.61 -34.81 55.32
N GLU A 585 7.62 -34.58 56.64
CA GLU A 585 7.97 -33.35 57.36
C GLU A 585 9.46 -33.33 57.77
N LYS A 586 10.11 -32.15 57.84
CA LYS A 586 10.69 -31.55 59.08
C LYS A 586 11.54 -30.28 58.82
N ASN A 587 11.25 -29.26 59.63
CA ASN A 587 11.86 -27.92 59.87
C ASN A 587 13.33 -27.94 60.37
N PRO A 588 14.01 -26.80 60.75
CA PRO A 588 13.71 -25.35 60.60
C PRO A 588 14.89 -24.46 60.09
N VAL A 589 14.55 -23.20 59.82
CA VAL A 589 15.42 -22.03 59.58
C VAL A 589 16.09 -21.52 60.88
N PRO A 590 17.32 -20.99 60.83
CA PRO A 590 17.78 -20.00 61.80
C PRO A 590 17.92 -18.60 61.16
N LYS A 591 17.40 -17.59 61.87
CA LYS A 591 17.73 -16.17 61.68
C LYS A 591 18.97 -15.84 62.51
N GLN A 592 19.91 -15.05 61.97
CA GLN A 592 20.66 -14.02 62.71
C GLN A 592 21.38 -13.04 61.77
N GLU A 593 20.85 -11.81 61.78
CA GLU A 593 21.45 -10.46 61.83
C GLU A 593 22.91 -10.16 61.38
N ALA A 594 22.99 -9.17 60.45
CA ALA A 594 23.63 -7.84 60.59
C ALA A 594 24.92 -7.49 59.79
N LYS A 595 24.92 -6.22 59.30
CA LYS A 595 26.05 -5.32 58.91
C LYS A 595 26.74 -5.56 57.56
N GLN A 596 27.16 -4.57 56.76
CA GLN A 596 26.98 -3.12 56.65
C GLN A 596 27.64 -2.70 55.30
N GLU A 597 27.41 -1.46 54.86
CA GLU A 597 28.21 -0.66 53.90
C GLU A 597 27.74 -0.56 52.43
N ILE A 598 27.22 0.63 52.14
CA ILE A 598 27.04 1.28 50.84
C ILE A 598 28.06 2.42 50.84
N GLU A 599 28.97 2.44 49.86
CA GLU A 599 29.82 3.60 49.56
C GLU A 599 29.26 4.35 48.34
N GLU A 600 29.01 5.65 48.54
CA GLU A 600 28.68 6.65 47.54
C GLU A 600 29.87 6.97 46.62
N LYS A 601 29.59 7.44 45.40
CA LYS A 601 30.25 8.65 44.87
C LYS A 601 29.51 9.32 43.70
N THR A 602 29.01 10.52 44.03
CA THR A 602 28.95 11.78 43.25
C THR A 602 28.09 11.90 41.99
N PRO A 603 27.11 12.85 41.98
CA PRO A 603 26.61 13.51 40.79
C PRO A 603 27.12 14.97 40.65
N LEU A 604 26.95 15.52 39.43
CA LEU A 604 26.85 16.94 38.99
C LEU A 604 27.93 17.37 37.95
N PRO A 605 27.63 18.30 37.00
CA PRO A 605 26.62 19.37 37.12
C PRO A 605 25.66 19.60 35.93
N ILE A 606 24.52 20.19 36.29
CA ILE A 606 23.55 20.85 35.41
C ILE A 606 24.08 22.26 35.08
N LEU A 607 24.16 22.61 33.79
CA LEU A 607 24.47 23.96 33.33
C LEU A 607 23.19 24.76 33.07
N GLN A 608 23.28 26.04 33.43
CA GLN A 608 22.24 27.02 33.67
C GLN A 608 21.51 27.49 32.40
N ALA A 609 20.20 27.70 32.52
CA ALA A 609 19.40 28.50 31.61
C ALA A 609 19.31 29.93 32.17
N ASP A 610 19.64 30.91 31.35
CA ASP A 610 19.67 32.32 31.72
C ASP A 610 18.51 33.08 31.05
N GLN A 611 17.85 33.90 31.87
CA GLN A 611 17.10 35.13 31.57
C GLN A 611 15.64 35.05 31.03
N ALA A 612 14.71 35.34 31.95
CA ALA A 612 13.38 35.87 31.68
C ALA A 612 13.41 37.40 31.45
N PRO A 613 12.31 37.98 30.93
CA PRO A 613 11.72 39.09 31.67
C PRO A 613 10.19 39.09 31.80
N VAL A 614 9.78 39.39 33.04
CA VAL A 614 8.69 40.29 33.47
C VAL A 614 7.23 39.77 33.51
N GLU A 615 6.74 39.77 34.75
CA GLU A 615 5.39 39.49 35.24
C GLU A 615 4.31 40.46 34.71
N LYS A 616 3.13 39.89 34.42
CA LYS A 616 1.83 40.57 34.64
C LYS A 616 0.90 39.64 35.42
N LYS A 617 0.29 40.21 36.47
CA LYS A 617 -0.56 39.58 37.50
C LYS A 617 -1.75 38.77 36.92
N PRO A 618 -2.18 37.67 37.58
CA PRO A 618 -3.43 37.00 37.27
C PRO A 618 -4.61 37.60 38.05
N GLU A 619 -5.74 37.82 37.37
CA GLU A 619 -7.05 38.09 37.99
C GLU A 619 -7.66 36.80 38.54
N GLU A 620 -8.25 36.89 39.73
CA GLU A 620 -8.91 35.82 40.47
C GLU A 620 -10.20 35.33 39.77
N MET A 621 -10.28 34.04 39.43
CA MET A 621 -11.55 33.38 39.10
C MET A 621 -12.17 32.77 40.37
N GLN A 622 -13.38 33.22 40.70
CA GLN A 622 -14.22 32.67 41.77
C GLN A 622 -14.79 31.27 41.40
N PRO A 623 -15.05 30.39 42.38
CA PRO A 623 -15.53 29.04 42.14
C PRO A 623 -17.06 29.00 41.92
N LEU A 624 -17.52 28.33 40.86
CA LEU A 624 -18.93 28.00 40.65
C LEU A 624 -19.34 26.74 41.45
N PRO A 625 -20.56 26.69 42.02
CA PRO A 625 -20.94 25.65 42.97
C PRO A 625 -21.42 24.35 42.30
N ARG A 626 -21.16 23.23 42.99
CA ARG A 626 -21.70 21.89 42.70
C ARG A 626 -23.22 21.85 42.86
N ARG A 627 -23.93 21.22 41.91
CA ARG A 627 -25.33 20.80 42.10
C ARG A 627 -25.51 19.34 41.70
N VAL A 628 -26.17 18.59 42.58
CA VAL A 628 -26.45 17.16 42.50
C VAL A 628 -27.98 16.95 42.41
N LEU A 629 -28.36 16.09 41.45
CA LEU A 629 -29.54 15.22 41.29
C LEU A 629 -30.98 15.75 41.09
N ASN A 630 -31.62 15.08 40.12
CA ASN A 630 -33.05 14.74 39.95
C ASN A 630 -34.02 15.76 39.34
N GLN A 631 -34.43 15.53 38.08
CA GLN A 631 -35.82 15.58 37.56
C GLN A 631 -35.92 15.07 36.09
N PRO A 632 -37.06 14.47 35.67
CA PRO A 632 -37.23 13.83 34.34
C PRO A 632 -37.66 14.82 33.24
N PRO A 633 -37.57 14.45 31.93
CA PRO A 633 -37.78 15.40 30.84
C PRO A 633 -39.27 15.57 30.48
N PRO A 634 -39.70 16.74 29.96
CA PRO A 634 -41.06 16.92 29.45
C PRO A 634 -41.21 16.48 27.98
N THR A 635 -42.39 15.98 27.64
CA THR A 635 -42.84 15.56 26.29
C THR A 635 -43.66 16.68 25.60
N PRO A 636 -43.93 16.58 24.26
CA PRO A 636 -44.11 17.74 23.38
C PRO A 636 -45.57 18.19 23.19
N HIS A 637 -45.78 19.46 22.84
CA HIS A 637 -47.07 20.02 22.43
C HIS A 637 -47.20 20.14 20.89
N GLN A 638 -48.38 19.75 20.39
CA GLN A 638 -48.89 19.88 19.03
C GLN A 638 -49.81 21.12 18.85
N ASP A 639 -50.09 21.42 17.57
CA ASP A 639 -51.15 22.24 16.94
C ASP A 639 -50.78 23.70 16.55
N GLN A 640 -50.46 24.02 15.27
CA GLN A 640 -51.23 24.13 13.99
C GLN A 640 -51.63 25.61 13.68
N PRO A 641 -51.85 26.07 12.41
CA PRO A 641 -52.30 25.32 11.23
C PRO A 641 -51.60 25.57 9.87
N MET A 642 -52.00 24.73 8.90
CA MET A 642 -51.60 24.64 7.50
C MET A 642 -51.99 25.84 6.62
N ALA A 643 -51.13 26.19 5.66
CA ALA A 643 -51.52 26.74 4.37
C ALA A 643 -50.78 25.98 3.25
N LYS A 644 -51.56 25.54 2.25
CA LYS A 644 -51.16 24.74 1.09
C LYS A 644 -50.44 25.60 0.04
N THR A 645 -49.38 25.07 -0.56
CA THR A 645 -49.09 25.19 -2.00
C THR A 645 -48.16 24.04 -2.39
N GLU A 646 -48.68 23.12 -3.19
CA GLU A 646 -47.91 22.17 -4.01
C GLU A 646 -47.36 22.93 -5.23
N GLU A 647 -46.04 22.89 -5.44
CA GLU A 647 -45.35 22.71 -6.73
C GLU A 647 -43.86 23.07 -6.56
N GLU A 648 -43.00 22.33 -7.27
CA GLU A 648 -41.56 22.56 -7.47
C GLU A 648 -40.57 22.11 -6.36
N ALA A 649 -40.16 20.83 -6.44
CA ALA A 649 -38.82 20.42 -6.00
C ALA A 649 -38.22 19.44 -7.01
N LYS A 650 -37.70 20.01 -8.12
CA LYS A 650 -36.73 19.36 -9.00
C LYS A 650 -35.37 19.33 -8.30
N SER A 651 -34.75 18.15 -8.30
CA SER A 651 -33.29 17.88 -8.31
C SER A 651 -32.36 19.01 -7.80
N SER A 652 -31.97 18.96 -6.53
CA SER A 652 -30.71 19.56 -6.09
C SER A 652 -29.66 18.45 -5.98
N GLY A 653 -29.01 18.17 -7.12
CA GLY A 653 -27.74 17.45 -7.12
C GLY A 653 -26.70 18.34 -6.43
N SER A 654 -26.20 17.92 -5.27
CA SER A 654 -25.04 18.54 -4.66
C SER A 654 -23.81 18.23 -5.52
N GLU A 655 -23.46 19.16 -6.41
CA GLU A 655 -22.13 19.16 -7.03
C GLU A 655 -21.08 19.36 -5.93
N ILE A 656 -20.26 18.34 -5.73
CA ILE A 656 -19.09 18.40 -4.87
C ILE A 656 -18.08 19.30 -5.58
N LYS A 657 -17.86 20.52 -5.07
CA LYS A 657 -16.65 21.27 -5.40
C LYS A 657 -15.44 20.52 -4.84
N PRO A 658 -14.38 20.26 -5.63
CA PRO A 658 -13.11 19.79 -5.07
C PRO A 658 -12.61 20.83 -4.05
N PRO A 659 -11.74 20.45 -3.10
CA PRO A 659 -11.14 21.41 -2.19
C PRO A 659 -10.59 22.59 -3.00
N ALA A 660 -11.13 23.78 -2.71
CA ALA A 660 -10.57 25.02 -3.21
C ALA A 660 -9.17 25.17 -2.59
N ASP A 661 -8.25 25.72 -3.38
CA ASP A 661 -6.84 25.96 -3.06
C ASP A 661 -5.88 24.78 -3.27
N LEU A 662 -5.92 24.18 -4.46
CA LEU A 662 -4.70 23.68 -5.09
C LEU A 662 -4.19 24.79 -6.03
N ASN A 663 -3.22 25.58 -5.58
CA ASN A 663 -2.39 26.34 -6.50
C ASN A 663 -1.81 25.32 -7.50
N PRO A 664 -2.09 25.43 -8.81
CA PRO A 664 -1.53 24.50 -9.77
C PRO A 664 -0.01 24.72 -9.79
N LEU A 665 0.74 23.74 -9.28
CA LEU A 665 2.17 23.67 -9.56
C LEU A 665 2.35 23.76 -11.09
N PRO A 666 3.17 24.69 -11.60
CA PRO A 666 3.30 24.94 -13.03
C PRO A 666 3.84 23.69 -13.73
N ARG A 667 3.06 23.16 -14.68
CA ARG A 667 3.39 21.92 -15.40
C ARG A 667 4.13 22.19 -16.70
N ARG A 668 5.09 21.33 -16.99
CA ARG A 668 5.62 21.11 -18.34
C ARG A 668 5.03 19.79 -18.86
N SER A 669 3.82 19.85 -19.43
CA SER A 669 3.41 18.79 -20.36
C SER A 669 4.37 18.81 -21.55
N LEU A 670 4.69 17.64 -22.10
CA LEU A 670 5.43 17.49 -23.35
C LEU A 670 5.01 18.59 -24.33
N ARG A 671 5.93 19.51 -24.65
CA ARG A 671 5.66 20.52 -25.68
C ARG A 671 5.43 19.74 -26.97
N VAL A 672 4.19 19.67 -27.40
CA VAL A 672 3.87 19.42 -28.80
C VAL A 672 4.51 20.58 -29.55
N ASN A 673 5.58 20.32 -30.31
CA ASN A 673 6.07 21.29 -31.29
C ASN A 673 4.94 21.51 -32.30
N GLN A 674 4.13 22.54 -32.07
CA GLN A 674 3.21 23.09 -33.06
C GLN A 674 4.03 23.94 -34.04
N SER A 675 4.78 23.26 -34.89
CA SER A 675 5.41 23.86 -36.05
C SER A 675 5.80 22.72 -36.99
N GLU A 676 4.78 22.15 -37.64
CA GLU A 676 4.80 21.72 -39.05
C GLU A 676 3.54 20.87 -39.34
N GLU A 677 2.83 21.29 -40.39
CA GLU A 677 1.84 20.55 -41.19
C GLU A 677 0.38 20.41 -40.68
N LEU A 678 -0.43 21.44 -41.00
CA LEU A 678 -1.79 21.27 -41.53
C LEU A 678 -2.00 22.35 -42.61
N MET A 679 -1.45 22.13 -43.80
CA MET A 679 -1.95 22.74 -45.04
C MET A 679 -3.11 21.89 -45.51
N VAL A 680 -4.33 22.23 -45.08
CA VAL A 680 -5.56 21.70 -45.66
C VAL A 680 -6.03 22.72 -46.70
N GLU A 681 -6.05 22.29 -47.96
CA GLU A 681 -6.62 23.04 -49.08
C GLU A 681 -8.06 23.45 -48.77
N LYS A 682 -8.35 24.73 -48.96
CA LYS A 682 -9.71 25.28 -48.89
C LYS A 682 -10.48 24.85 -50.14
N GLU A 683 -11.39 23.89 -49.99
CA GLU A 683 -12.49 23.73 -50.94
C GLU A 683 -13.51 24.87 -50.76
N LYS A 684 -13.87 25.51 -51.88
CA LYS A 684 -14.83 26.62 -51.98
C LYS A 684 -16.27 26.12 -51.74
N PRO A 685 -17.16 26.93 -51.12
CA PRO A 685 -18.57 26.61 -51.08
C PRO A 685 -19.24 26.91 -52.44
N LEU A 686 -20.11 26.00 -52.88
CA LEU A 686 -21.02 26.18 -54.01
C LEU A 686 -22.21 27.06 -53.58
N ASP A 687 -22.49 28.10 -54.37
CA ASP A 687 -23.64 28.99 -54.25
C ASP A 687 -24.97 28.27 -54.52
N PRO A 688 -26.08 28.64 -53.82
CA PRO A 688 -27.41 28.19 -54.13
C PRO A 688 -28.10 29.11 -55.17
N LEU A 689 -28.53 28.55 -56.30
CA LEU A 689 -29.40 29.23 -57.27
C LEU A 689 -30.83 29.37 -56.72
N GLU A 690 -31.22 30.63 -56.51
CA GLU A 690 -32.47 31.31 -56.89
C GLU A 690 -33.73 30.46 -57.21
N HIS A 691 -34.89 30.75 -56.59
CA HIS A 691 -35.81 31.83 -57.00
C HIS A 691 -37.19 31.78 -56.30
N LYS A 692 -37.65 32.99 -55.88
CA LYS A 692 -39.02 33.56 -55.93
C LYS A 692 -40.09 32.98 -54.98
N GLU A 693 -41.01 33.75 -54.40
CA GLU A 693 -41.37 35.17 -54.33
C GLU A 693 -42.51 35.23 -53.29
N GLY A 694 -42.71 36.39 -52.63
CA GLY A 694 -44.08 36.86 -52.38
C GLY A 694 -44.54 37.05 -50.94
N SER A 695 -44.64 38.34 -50.59
CA SER A 695 -45.44 39.00 -49.53
C SER A 695 -45.03 38.83 -48.06
#